data_AF-A0A9D1PG13-F1
#
_entry.id   AF-A0A9D1PG13-F1
#
_cell.length_a   1.000
_cell.length_b   1.000
_cell.length_c   1.000
_cell.angle_alpha   90.00
_cell.angle_beta   90.00
_cell.angle_gamma   90.00
#
_symmetry.space_group_name_H-M   'P 1'
#
loop_
_entity.id
_entity.type
_entity.pdbx_description
1 polymer ?
#
loop_
_entity_poly.entity_id
_entity_poly.type
_entity_poly.pdbx_seq_one_letter_code
_entity_poly.pdbx_strand_id
1 'polypeptide(L)'
;MKKKLVLLMILLLTVSAGSGCASLNIGSTSDSSQEAREAEENSENTADTEETSQSVSAEEQTDEDMFTDRDYEEDYQEEDCVSVTLSGTTPSSGSDSVEISEGTITITEEGTYLISGTLSDGMIIVNAPDTAKVRLIFEGVEINSETSAPLYILEADKVFLTLAEESENTLSNSGTYTAIDDSNIDSVIYSKQDLTLNGTGTLTISSPGGHGIVSNDDLAITDGTYNITAASHGLKANDSIRITGGSQLTVTAGKDGIHAENDEDPSLGFVYISDGTIAVEAEGDGISAGSYMQIAAGTFQIQAGGGSENGTKESSDSWGEFRGGGGPGGGSPAGKGQGGEGQAPGRTGGRSESGEAGSSEIASPAKPSVSVENLSAESLSTESSTTESSTAENSDPAEDSSADGSKSTEEESSTSMKGVKAAGDLLISGGSFTIDSADDSIHSNSSITIKDGVFEIASGDDAVHADENLTVAAGTMNISESYEGLEALHLEIQGGDITLTASDDGLNAAGGTDSSGTQGGRDGMFGGGGPGSSSSDGTILISGGTLNITASGDGIDANGSLEITGGYTVVAGPTQGDTSTLDYDTTARITGGTFIGTGASGMAQTFSDAQQGVISVSVGEQSAGTEVTLTDSSGNVVLDVTPDLSFAVVILSSPDLVSGESYTLTVGTASEEVEAG
;
A
#
# COMPACT_ATOMS: atom_id res chain seq x y z
N MET A 1 -39.64 25.83 15.19
CA MET A 1 -39.13 26.22 16.52
C MET A 1 -37.63 26.40 16.36
N LYS A 2 -37.14 27.63 16.46
CA LYS A 2 -35.73 27.97 16.21
C LYS A 2 -34.93 27.76 17.48
N LYS A 3 -33.85 26.97 17.44
CA LYS A 3 -32.75 27.08 18.39
C LYS A 3 -31.48 27.31 17.59
N LYS A 4 -30.98 28.54 17.69
CA LYS A 4 -29.63 28.94 17.31
C LYS A 4 -28.68 28.36 18.35
N LEU A 5 -27.62 27.69 17.94
CA LEU A 5 -26.45 27.48 18.79
C LEU A 5 -25.29 28.22 18.13
N VAL A 6 -24.79 29.22 18.85
CA VAL A 6 -23.60 30.01 18.53
C VAL A 6 -22.46 29.32 19.23
N LEU A 7 -21.45 28.84 18.48
CA LEU A 7 -20.21 28.34 19.07
C LEU A 7 -19.25 29.52 19.22
N LEU A 8 -18.86 29.79 20.47
CA LEU A 8 -18.01 30.90 20.89
C LEU A 8 -16.63 30.32 21.24
N MET A 9 -15.61 30.68 20.47
CA MET A 9 -14.19 30.50 20.83
C MET A 9 -13.87 31.17 22.17
N ILE A 10 -13.22 30.45 23.09
CA ILE A 10 -12.56 31.03 24.25
C ILE A 10 -11.13 30.48 24.37
N LEU A 11 -10.19 31.30 23.92
CA LEU A 11 -8.81 31.38 24.38
C LEU A 11 -8.79 31.90 25.82
N LEU A 12 -8.04 31.29 26.76
CA LEU A 12 -7.42 32.03 27.87
C LEU A 12 -6.32 31.22 28.62
N LEU A 13 -5.07 31.68 28.47
CA LEU A 13 -3.99 31.52 29.45
C LEU A 13 -4.29 32.37 30.70
N THR A 14 -4.02 31.85 31.92
CA THR A 14 -3.07 32.42 32.92
C THR A 14 -3.18 31.80 34.31
N VAL A 15 -1.99 31.72 34.93
CA VAL A 15 -1.55 31.25 36.25
C VAL A 15 -2.27 31.93 37.43
N SER A 16 -2.60 31.15 38.49
CA SER A 16 -2.41 31.61 39.89
C SER A 16 -2.37 30.45 40.89
N ALA A 17 -1.32 30.45 41.71
CA ALA A 17 -1.15 29.60 42.88
C ALA A 17 -1.97 30.12 44.08
N GLY A 18 -2.46 29.21 44.92
CA GLY A 18 -3.14 29.54 46.17
C GLY A 18 -3.29 28.32 47.07
N SER A 19 -2.40 28.19 48.05
CA SER A 19 -2.33 27.15 49.07
C SER A 19 -3.51 27.17 50.04
N GLY A 20 -3.91 25.98 50.53
CA GLY A 20 -4.84 25.82 51.65
C GLY A 20 -4.57 24.52 52.41
N CYS A 21 -3.79 24.61 53.49
CA CYS A 21 -3.40 23.52 54.39
C CYS A 21 -4.56 22.90 55.19
N ALA A 22 -4.41 21.61 55.52
CA ALA A 22 -4.79 21.08 56.82
C ALA A 22 -3.67 20.14 57.35
N SER A 23 -3.38 20.33 58.63
CA SER A 23 -2.19 19.99 59.41
C SER A 23 -2.07 18.54 59.87
N LEU A 24 -0.84 18.05 60.04
CA LEU A 24 -0.39 17.47 61.31
C LEU A 24 1.13 17.65 61.50
N ASN A 25 1.49 18.02 62.73
CA ASN A 25 2.76 18.53 63.20
C ASN A 25 3.39 17.49 64.14
N ILE A 26 4.71 17.26 64.05
CA ILE A 26 5.63 16.95 65.16
C ILE A 26 7.04 17.16 64.58
N GLY A 27 7.78 18.11 65.16
CA GLY A 27 9.11 18.51 64.70
C GLY A 27 10.26 17.89 65.49
N SER A 28 11.49 18.27 65.11
CA SER A 28 12.64 18.54 65.99
C SER A 28 13.97 18.56 65.20
N THR A 29 14.45 19.78 64.92
CA THR A 29 15.83 20.32 64.99
C THR A 29 17.11 19.49 64.74
N SER A 30 18.00 20.15 63.96
CA SER A 30 19.45 20.42 64.11
C SER A 30 20.54 19.45 63.64
N ASP A 31 21.16 19.84 62.52
CA ASP A 31 22.57 20.27 62.31
C ASP A 31 23.78 19.38 62.64
N SER A 32 24.59 19.20 61.58
CA SER A 32 26.07 19.07 61.49
C SER A 32 26.80 17.72 61.71
N SER A 33 27.69 17.47 60.72
CA SER A 33 29.04 16.89 60.78
C SER A 33 29.29 15.47 60.24
N GLN A 34 30.53 15.33 59.75
CA GLN A 34 31.11 14.43 58.74
C GLN A 34 31.39 12.97 59.15
N GLU A 35 31.50 12.14 58.10
CA GLU A 35 32.37 10.96 57.87
C GLU A 35 32.34 9.77 58.86
N ALA A 36 31.88 8.60 58.38
CA ALA A 36 32.73 7.42 58.13
C ALA A 36 31.89 6.24 57.60
N ARG A 37 32.56 5.41 56.81
CA ARG A 37 32.07 4.24 56.06
C ARG A 37 31.70 3.07 56.99
N GLU A 38 30.67 2.32 56.62
CA GLU A 38 30.64 0.84 56.60
C GLU A 38 29.35 0.34 55.93
N ALA A 39 29.46 -0.78 55.24
CA ALA A 39 28.46 -1.40 54.36
C ALA A 39 27.58 -2.40 55.12
N GLU A 40 26.30 -2.48 54.76
CA GLU A 40 25.60 -3.70 54.30
C GLU A 40 24.08 -3.45 54.13
N GLU A 41 23.56 -4.10 53.09
CA GLU A 41 22.19 -4.34 52.60
C GLU A 41 20.96 -4.02 53.49
N ASN A 42 19.90 -3.47 52.90
CA ASN A 42 18.77 -4.26 52.36
C ASN A 42 17.64 -3.37 51.79
N SER A 43 17.16 -3.76 50.59
CA SER A 43 15.79 -3.72 50.03
C SER A 43 14.92 -2.45 50.14
N GLU A 44 14.54 -1.92 48.97
CA GLU A 44 13.19 -1.45 48.57
C GLU A 44 13.26 -1.14 47.06
N ASN A 45 12.91 -2.11 46.19
CA ASN A 45 11.61 -2.27 45.52
C ASN A 45 11.13 -1.01 44.76
N THR A 46 11.70 -0.79 43.58
CA THR A 46 11.16 0.14 42.58
C THR A 46 10.30 -0.68 41.63
N ALA A 47 9.00 -0.41 41.62
CA ALA A 47 8.08 -0.97 40.65
C ALA A 47 8.41 -0.39 39.27
N ASP A 48 8.77 -1.29 38.36
CA ASP A 48 8.87 -1.01 36.94
C ASP A 48 7.46 -0.70 36.43
N THR A 49 7.32 0.44 35.77
CA THR A 49 6.07 0.84 35.11
C THR A 49 6.29 0.54 33.65
N GLU A 50 5.74 -0.58 33.18
CA GLU A 50 5.64 -0.88 31.76
C GLU A 50 4.81 0.23 31.10
N GLU A 51 5.46 1.03 30.27
CA GLU A 51 4.80 1.93 29.32
C GLU A 51 4.17 1.05 28.24
N THR A 52 2.90 0.72 28.40
CA THR A 52 2.08 0.25 27.28
C THR A 52 1.84 1.45 26.36
N SER A 53 2.54 1.51 25.23
CA SER A 53 2.22 2.40 24.12
C SER A 53 0.84 2.02 23.57
N GLN A 54 -0.22 2.63 24.12
CA GLN A 54 -1.53 2.61 23.48
C GLN A 54 -1.47 3.58 22.30
N SER A 55 -1.45 3.03 21.09
CA SER A 55 -1.76 3.76 19.87
C SER A 55 -3.17 4.34 20.01
N VAL A 56 -3.25 5.67 20.12
CA VAL A 56 -4.51 6.39 20.01
C VAL A 56 -4.84 6.45 18.53
N SER A 57 -5.60 5.46 18.04
CA SER A 57 -6.16 5.51 16.68
C SER A 57 -6.97 6.80 16.51
N ALA A 58 -6.67 7.60 15.49
CA ALA A 58 -7.58 8.65 15.05
C ALA A 58 -8.98 8.04 14.82
N GLU A 59 -10.04 8.78 15.15
CA GLU A 59 -11.41 8.28 14.93
C GLU A 59 -11.66 8.09 13.42
N GLU A 60 -12.11 6.91 13.03
CA GLU A 60 -12.45 6.59 11.64
C GLU A 60 -13.52 7.54 11.13
N GLN A 61 -13.31 8.07 9.94
CA GLN A 61 -14.23 8.99 9.29
C GLN A 61 -15.38 8.22 8.63
N THR A 62 -16.53 8.88 8.51
CA THR A 62 -17.73 8.30 7.86
C THR A 62 -18.18 9.13 6.66
N ASP A 63 -19.07 8.58 5.84
CA ASP A 63 -19.65 9.31 4.71
C ASP A 63 -20.41 10.56 5.18
N GLU A 64 -20.98 10.55 6.38
CA GLU A 64 -21.61 11.73 6.97
C GLU A 64 -20.63 12.83 7.35
N ASP A 65 -19.36 12.49 7.61
CA ASP A 65 -18.29 13.46 7.84
C ASP A 65 -17.71 13.97 6.51
N MET A 66 -17.68 13.09 5.51
CA MET A 66 -16.97 13.32 4.24
C MET A 66 -17.82 13.90 3.13
N PHE A 67 -19.15 13.75 3.17
CA PHE A 67 -20.03 14.21 2.11
C PHE A 67 -21.22 15.00 2.66
N THR A 68 -21.76 15.88 1.83
CA THR A 68 -22.98 16.63 2.10
C THR A 68 -24.15 16.04 1.31
N ASP A 69 -25.38 16.27 1.78
CA ASP A 69 -26.60 15.87 1.05
C ASP A 69 -26.61 16.35 -0.42
N ARG A 70 -25.98 17.49 -0.70
CA ARG A 70 -25.94 18.08 -2.04
C ARG A 70 -24.97 17.36 -2.98
N ASP A 71 -23.98 16.65 -2.43
CA ASP A 71 -23.04 15.87 -3.24
C ASP A 71 -23.71 14.65 -3.87
N TYR A 72 -24.79 14.16 -3.25
CA TYR A 72 -25.63 13.06 -3.76
C TYR A 72 -26.81 13.54 -4.60
N GLU A 73 -26.98 14.85 -4.83
CA GLU A 73 -28.13 15.37 -5.56
C GLU A 73 -27.96 15.14 -7.07
N GLU A 74 -28.58 14.07 -7.58
CA GLU A 74 -28.59 13.70 -9.00
C GLU A 74 -29.90 14.07 -9.74
N ASP A 75 -31.04 14.10 -9.05
CA ASP A 75 -32.33 14.42 -9.65
C ASP A 75 -32.40 15.88 -10.12
N TYR A 76 -32.99 16.12 -11.30
CA TYR A 76 -33.31 17.46 -11.79
C TYR A 76 -34.60 17.44 -12.63
N GLN A 77 -35.17 18.62 -12.89
CA GLN A 77 -36.28 18.78 -13.84
C GLN A 77 -35.82 19.71 -14.95
N GLU A 78 -35.86 19.24 -16.20
CA GLU A 78 -35.35 19.98 -17.36
C GLU A 78 -35.96 21.39 -17.48
N GLU A 79 -37.25 21.55 -17.14
CA GLU A 79 -37.94 22.84 -17.21
C GLU A 79 -37.43 23.89 -16.20
N ASP A 80 -36.77 23.46 -15.14
CA ASP A 80 -36.19 24.33 -14.11
C ASP A 80 -34.72 24.66 -14.43
N CYS A 81 -34.13 24.00 -15.43
CA CYS A 81 -32.74 24.22 -15.84
C CYS A 81 -32.61 25.36 -16.86
N VAL A 82 -31.50 26.09 -16.78
CA VAL A 82 -31.05 26.98 -17.86
C VAL A 82 -30.44 26.12 -18.97
N SER A 83 -31.02 26.15 -20.17
CA SER A 83 -30.52 25.39 -21.31
C SER A 83 -29.31 26.06 -21.97
N VAL A 84 -28.26 25.27 -22.23
CA VAL A 84 -27.10 25.62 -23.05
C VAL A 84 -26.94 24.56 -24.13
N THR A 85 -27.02 24.96 -25.39
CA THR A 85 -26.84 24.04 -26.53
C THR A 85 -25.50 24.28 -27.21
N LEU A 86 -24.71 23.23 -27.33
CA LEU A 86 -23.44 23.20 -28.05
C LEU A 86 -23.68 22.76 -29.50
N SER A 87 -23.18 23.53 -30.47
CA SER A 87 -23.41 23.27 -31.89
C SER A 87 -22.20 23.63 -32.76
N GLY A 88 -21.24 22.71 -32.87
CA GLY A 88 -20.04 22.86 -33.68
C GLY A 88 -19.12 23.91 -33.06
N THR A 89 -19.11 25.14 -33.56
CA THR A 89 -18.33 26.25 -33.01
C THR A 89 -19.20 27.39 -32.48
N THR A 90 -20.52 27.21 -32.49
CA THR A 90 -21.49 28.28 -32.16
C THR A 90 -22.44 27.82 -31.06
N PRO A 91 -22.01 27.82 -29.79
CA PRO A 91 -22.90 27.52 -28.68
C PRO A 91 -24.00 28.59 -28.55
N SER A 92 -25.10 28.25 -27.89
CA SER A 92 -26.22 29.18 -27.68
C SER A 92 -26.93 28.96 -26.35
N SER A 93 -27.41 30.05 -25.75
CA SER A 93 -28.29 30.06 -24.59
C SER A 93 -29.27 31.23 -24.72
N GLY A 94 -30.44 31.08 -24.10
CA GLY A 94 -31.46 32.13 -24.01
C GLY A 94 -31.43 32.91 -22.68
N SER A 95 -30.52 32.58 -21.77
CA SER A 95 -30.43 33.18 -20.44
C SER A 95 -29.39 34.31 -20.39
N ASP A 96 -29.68 35.34 -19.59
CA ASP A 96 -28.73 36.41 -19.29
C ASP A 96 -27.63 35.93 -18.31
N SER A 97 -27.83 34.78 -17.64
CA SER A 97 -26.83 34.14 -16.76
C SER A 97 -25.74 33.36 -17.52
N VAL A 98 -25.81 33.34 -18.86
CA VAL A 98 -24.85 32.66 -19.73
C VAL A 98 -24.33 33.66 -20.76
N GLU A 99 -23.08 34.07 -20.61
CA GLU A 99 -22.40 34.92 -21.59
C GLU A 99 -21.67 34.05 -22.61
N ILE A 100 -21.90 34.30 -23.89
CA ILE A 100 -21.24 33.54 -24.97
C ILE A 100 -20.41 34.50 -25.80
N SER A 101 -19.11 34.23 -25.85
CA SER A 101 -18.16 34.94 -26.70
C SER A 101 -17.32 33.91 -27.44
N GLU A 102 -17.49 33.85 -28.76
CA GLU A 102 -16.85 32.83 -29.59
C GLU A 102 -17.20 31.41 -29.10
N GLY A 103 -16.22 30.51 -28.99
CA GLY A 103 -16.39 29.17 -28.43
C GLY A 103 -16.39 29.12 -26.90
N THR A 104 -16.43 30.26 -26.21
CA THR A 104 -16.40 30.32 -24.73
C THR A 104 -17.79 30.61 -24.18
N ILE A 105 -18.22 29.77 -23.22
CA ILE A 105 -19.50 29.87 -22.53
C ILE A 105 -19.20 30.19 -21.06
N THR A 106 -19.55 31.38 -20.59
CA THR A 106 -19.34 31.79 -19.19
C THR A 106 -20.65 31.79 -18.43
N ILE A 107 -20.72 30.97 -17.37
CA ILE A 107 -21.83 30.92 -16.43
C ILE A 107 -21.55 31.90 -15.29
N THR A 108 -22.47 32.84 -15.06
CA THR A 108 -22.24 34.00 -14.18
C THR A 108 -23.12 34.06 -12.93
N GLU A 109 -24.11 33.18 -12.80
CA GLU A 109 -25.06 33.17 -11.67
C GLU A 109 -25.26 31.77 -11.09
N GLU A 110 -25.64 31.72 -9.81
CA GLU A 110 -26.11 30.48 -9.16
C GLU A 110 -27.30 29.88 -9.93
N GLY A 111 -27.26 28.57 -10.17
CA GLY A 111 -28.36 27.86 -10.84
C GLY A 111 -27.97 26.47 -11.32
N THR A 112 -28.92 25.80 -11.96
CA THR A 112 -28.74 24.51 -12.62
C THR A 112 -28.78 24.70 -14.13
N TYR A 113 -27.75 24.23 -14.82
CA TYR A 113 -27.54 24.43 -16.25
C TYR A 113 -27.55 23.09 -16.97
N LEU A 114 -28.51 22.88 -17.87
CA LEU A 114 -28.59 21.68 -18.70
C LEU A 114 -27.84 21.91 -20.00
N ILE A 115 -26.75 21.16 -20.19
CA ILE A 115 -25.79 21.33 -21.28
C ILE A 115 -25.80 20.09 -22.15
N SER A 116 -25.92 20.28 -23.46
CA SER A 116 -25.95 19.18 -24.43
C SER A 116 -25.38 19.59 -25.80
N GLY A 117 -24.88 18.60 -26.55
CA GLY A 117 -24.36 18.75 -27.90
C GLY A 117 -22.83 18.80 -28.00
N THR A 118 -22.33 19.23 -29.15
CA THR A 118 -20.89 19.20 -29.46
C THR A 118 -20.31 20.61 -29.64
N LEU A 119 -19.13 20.86 -29.06
CA LEU A 119 -18.28 22.03 -29.25
C LEU A 119 -16.88 21.58 -29.71
N SER A 120 -16.53 21.83 -30.97
CA SER A 120 -15.29 21.29 -31.57
C SER A 120 -14.01 21.98 -31.09
N ASP A 121 -14.14 23.25 -30.69
CA ASP A 121 -13.10 24.02 -30.03
C ASP A 121 -13.77 25.05 -29.12
N GLY A 122 -13.58 24.91 -27.81
CA GLY A 122 -14.15 25.83 -26.85
C GLY A 122 -13.99 25.42 -25.39
N MET A 123 -14.70 26.13 -24.53
CA MET A 123 -14.59 26.02 -23.07
C MET A 123 -15.88 26.48 -22.40
N ILE A 124 -16.24 25.83 -21.30
CA ILE A 124 -17.19 26.33 -20.32
C ILE A 124 -16.41 26.93 -19.15
N ILE A 125 -16.72 28.18 -18.78
CA ILE A 125 -16.18 28.86 -17.61
C ILE A 125 -17.28 29.04 -16.56
N VAL A 126 -17.06 28.60 -15.33
CA VAL A 126 -17.90 28.98 -14.19
C VAL A 126 -17.24 30.15 -13.47
N ASN A 127 -17.87 31.32 -13.53
CA ASN A 127 -17.42 32.56 -12.89
C ASN A 127 -18.62 33.27 -12.26
N ALA A 128 -19.12 32.68 -11.18
CA ALA A 128 -20.26 33.15 -10.42
C ALA A 128 -19.78 33.74 -9.07
N PRO A 129 -20.65 34.42 -8.30
CA PRO A 129 -20.26 34.90 -6.97
C PRO A 129 -19.67 33.78 -6.09
N ASP A 130 -18.71 34.11 -5.23
CA ASP A 130 -18.07 33.24 -4.21
C ASP A 130 -19.02 32.59 -3.18
N THR A 131 -20.33 32.86 -3.29
CA THR A 131 -21.40 32.27 -2.47
C THR A 131 -22.36 31.40 -3.29
N ALA A 132 -22.12 31.31 -4.61
CA ALA A 132 -22.99 30.63 -5.55
C ALA A 132 -22.66 29.14 -5.63
N LYS A 133 -23.67 28.29 -5.48
CA LYS A 133 -23.54 26.85 -5.75
C LYS A 133 -24.10 26.51 -7.12
N VAL A 134 -23.22 26.29 -8.09
CA VAL A 134 -23.57 26.09 -9.51
C VAL A 134 -23.62 24.59 -9.82
N ARG A 135 -24.67 24.15 -10.52
CA ARG A 135 -24.82 22.76 -10.96
C ARG A 135 -24.86 22.69 -12.48
N LEU A 136 -23.97 21.90 -13.06
CA LEU A 136 -23.88 21.61 -14.48
C LEU A 136 -24.42 20.20 -14.69
N ILE A 137 -25.46 20.07 -15.52
CA ILE A 137 -25.99 18.78 -15.95
C ILE A 137 -25.47 18.52 -17.36
N PHE A 138 -24.67 17.48 -17.52
CA PHE A 138 -24.14 17.06 -18.82
C PHE A 138 -25.03 15.95 -19.39
N GLU A 139 -25.64 16.23 -20.54
CA GLU A 139 -26.50 15.30 -21.28
C GLU A 139 -26.03 15.21 -22.73
N GLY A 140 -25.08 14.31 -23.00
CA GLY A 140 -24.55 14.12 -24.35
C GLY A 140 -23.64 15.28 -24.77
N VAL A 141 -22.76 15.71 -23.87
CA VAL A 141 -21.79 16.81 -24.08
C VAL A 141 -20.52 16.27 -24.71
N GLU A 142 -20.08 16.88 -25.80
CA GLU A 142 -18.76 16.63 -26.39
C GLU A 142 -18.03 17.97 -26.55
N ILE A 143 -16.92 18.19 -25.85
CA ILE A 143 -16.13 19.42 -25.95
C ILE A 143 -14.67 19.07 -26.16
N ASN A 144 -14.10 19.54 -27.26
CA ASN A 144 -12.67 19.62 -27.45
C ASN A 144 -12.21 21.07 -27.23
N SER A 145 -11.06 21.25 -26.61
CA SER A 145 -10.35 22.53 -26.55
C SER A 145 -8.96 22.36 -27.18
N GLU A 146 -8.62 23.22 -28.13
CA GLU A 146 -7.30 23.15 -28.77
C GLU A 146 -6.19 23.66 -27.84
N THR A 147 -6.51 24.62 -26.95
CA THR A 147 -5.50 25.40 -26.24
C THR A 147 -5.73 25.54 -24.73
N SER A 148 -6.79 24.96 -24.16
CA SER A 148 -7.06 25.10 -22.72
C SER A 148 -7.97 23.97 -22.18
N ALA A 149 -8.59 24.17 -21.02
CA ALA A 149 -9.54 23.23 -20.41
C ALA A 149 -10.92 23.33 -21.10
N PRO A 150 -11.56 22.20 -21.48
CA PRO A 150 -12.99 22.18 -21.81
C PRO A 150 -13.92 22.70 -20.69
N LEU A 151 -13.56 22.46 -19.42
CA LEU A 151 -14.28 22.99 -18.27
C LEU A 151 -13.32 23.67 -17.30
N TYR A 152 -13.52 24.96 -17.08
CA TYR A 152 -12.75 25.77 -16.15
C TYR A 152 -13.66 26.41 -15.09
N ILE A 153 -13.47 26.06 -13.82
CA ILE A 153 -14.18 26.66 -12.69
C ILE A 153 -13.27 27.70 -12.06
N LEU A 154 -13.52 28.97 -12.38
CA LEU A 154 -12.74 30.11 -11.91
C LEU A 154 -13.18 30.54 -10.51
N GLU A 155 -14.48 30.77 -10.31
CA GLU A 155 -15.05 31.28 -9.05
C GLU A 155 -16.51 30.82 -8.86
N ALA A 156 -16.80 30.31 -7.67
CA ALA A 156 -18.09 29.88 -7.13
C ALA A 156 -17.87 29.48 -5.65
N ASP A 157 -18.92 29.18 -4.89
CA ASP A 157 -18.79 28.51 -3.57
C ASP A 157 -18.47 27.02 -3.75
N LYS A 158 -19.20 26.36 -4.67
CA LYS A 158 -18.99 24.95 -5.02
C LYS A 158 -19.64 24.66 -6.37
N VAL A 159 -19.02 23.80 -7.17
CA VAL A 159 -19.59 23.34 -8.44
C VAL A 159 -19.91 21.85 -8.41
N PHE A 160 -21.07 21.51 -8.94
CA PHE A 160 -21.54 20.13 -9.10
C PHE A 160 -21.62 19.81 -10.58
N LEU A 161 -20.93 18.78 -11.04
CA LEU A 161 -21.07 18.22 -12.38
C LEU A 161 -21.86 16.92 -12.28
N THR A 162 -23.14 16.97 -12.65
CA THR A 162 -24.01 15.80 -12.73
C THR A 162 -24.02 15.24 -14.15
N LEU A 163 -23.68 13.97 -14.29
CA LEU A 163 -23.81 13.22 -15.53
C LEU A 163 -25.24 12.66 -15.61
N ALA A 164 -26.01 13.10 -16.60
CA ALA A 164 -27.39 12.63 -16.79
C ALA A 164 -27.42 11.11 -17.02
N GLU A 165 -28.48 10.45 -16.55
CA GLU A 165 -28.68 9.01 -16.70
C GLU A 165 -28.55 8.57 -18.18
N GLU A 166 -27.83 7.47 -18.44
CA GLU A 166 -27.55 6.93 -19.79
C GLU A 166 -26.85 7.90 -20.76
N SER A 167 -26.35 9.05 -20.29
CA SER A 167 -25.64 9.99 -21.14
C SER A 167 -24.18 9.61 -21.32
N GLU A 168 -23.65 9.83 -22.53
CA GLU A 168 -22.22 9.72 -22.82
C GLU A 168 -21.66 11.11 -23.06
N ASN A 169 -20.66 11.49 -22.25
CA ASN A 169 -20.04 12.81 -22.31
C ASN A 169 -18.55 12.65 -22.59
N THR A 170 -17.96 13.56 -23.36
CA THR A 170 -16.54 13.55 -23.72
C THR A 170 -15.96 14.94 -23.58
N LEU A 171 -14.85 15.07 -22.85
CA LEU A 171 -14.05 16.28 -22.76
C LEU A 171 -12.61 15.97 -23.18
N SER A 172 -12.02 16.78 -24.06
CA SER A 172 -10.64 16.58 -24.51
C SER A 172 -9.86 17.88 -24.67
N ASN A 173 -8.56 17.81 -24.42
CA ASN A 173 -7.60 18.85 -24.78
C ASN A 173 -6.66 18.34 -25.89
N SER A 174 -6.18 19.22 -26.76
CA SER A 174 -5.27 18.85 -27.87
C SER A 174 -3.78 18.76 -27.49
N GLY A 175 -3.45 18.79 -26.20
CA GLY A 175 -2.11 18.64 -25.64
C GLY A 175 -1.41 19.96 -25.29
N THR A 176 -2.12 21.09 -25.34
CA THR A 176 -1.55 22.39 -25.00
C THR A 176 -2.47 23.17 -24.09
N TYR A 177 -1.86 23.85 -23.10
CA TYR A 177 -2.55 24.76 -22.19
C TYR A 177 -1.91 26.13 -22.27
N THR A 178 -2.66 27.08 -22.82
CA THR A 178 -2.28 28.49 -22.89
C THR A 178 -2.93 29.24 -21.75
N ALA A 179 -2.13 29.97 -20.97
CA ALA A 179 -2.63 30.81 -19.90
C ALA A 179 -3.62 31.85 -20.45
N ILE A 180 -4.85 31.81 -19.93
CA ILE A 180 -5.92 32.79 -20.21
C ILE A 180 -6.12 33.78 -19.06
N ASP A 181 -5.56 33.48 -17.89
CA ASP A 181 -5.49 34.32 -16.69
C ASP A 181 -4.26 33.93 -15.84
N ASP A 182 -4.25 34.33 -14.56
CA ASP A 182 -3.15 34.06 -13.61
C ASP A 182 -3.14 32.63 -13.05
N SER A 183 -4.09 31.77 -13.45
CA SER A 183 -4.23 30.39 -12.98
C SER A 183 -3.43 29.43 -13.86
N ASN A 184 -2.88 28.39 -13.24
CA ASN A 184 -2.14 27.36 -13.96
C ASN A 184 -3.08 26.27 -14.47
N ILE A 185 -3.87 26.58 -15.50
CA ILE A 185 -4.76 25.60 -16.12
C ILE A 185 -3.90 24.56 -16.85
N ASP A 186 -3.92 23.32 -16.38
CA ASP A 186 -3.11 22.22 -16.90
C ASP A 186 -3.91 20.89 -16.95
N SER A 187 -5.23 20.98 -17.03
CA SER A 187 -6.14 19.82 -17.02
C SER A 187 -7.37 20.00 -17.89
N VAL A 188 -8.06 18.89 -18.22
CA VAL A 188 -9.30 18.93 -19.00
C VAL A 188 -10.47 19.51 -18.19
N ILE A 189 -10.55 19.16 -16.92
CA ILE A 189 -11.40 19.84 -15.94
C ILE A 189 -10.48 20.49 -14.92
N TYR A 190 -10.47 21.83 -14.88
CA TYR A 190 -9.68 22.58 -13.91
C TYR A 190 -10.62 23.37 -12.99
N SER A 191 -10.54 23.13 -11.69
CA SER A 191 -11.31 23.84 -10.68
C SER A 191 -10.41 24.56 -9.69
N LYS A 192 -10.72 25.83 -9.45
CA LYS A 192 -10.12 26.60 -8.34
C LYS A 192 -10.92 26.51 -7.04
N GLN A 193 -12.04 25.79 -7.08
CA GLN A 193 -13.03 25.68 -6.01
C GLN A 193 -13.34 24.20 -5.76
N ASP A 194 -14.08 23.91 -4.70
CA ASP A 194 -14.68 22.60 -4.48
C ASP A 194 -15.46 22.09 -5.71
N LEU A 195 -15.17 20.85 -6.09
CA LEU A 195 -15.83 20.16 -7.20
C LEU A 195 -16.47 18.86 -6.73
N THR A 196 -17.71 18.63 -7.15
CA THR A 196 -18.37 17.34 -7.01
C THR A 196 -18.78 16.78 -8.36
N LEU A 197 -18.48 15.50 -8.56
CA LEU A 197 -18.90 14.72 -9.71
C LEU A 197 -19.94 13.68 -9.24
N ASN A 198 -21.09 13.63 -9.91
CA ASN A 198 -22.17 12.71 -9.54
C ASN A 198 -23.07 12.37 -10.74
N GLY A 199 -24.12 11.59 -10.47
CA GLY A 199 -25.06 11.09 -11.48
C GLY A 199 -24.51 9.86 -12.20
N THR A 200 -25.40 9.10 -12.85
CA THR A 200 -25.11 7.73 -13.33
C THR A 200 -24.62 7.65 -14.78
N GLY A 201 -24.47 8.80 -15.45
CA GLY A 201 -23.93 8.86 -16.81
C GLY A 201 -22.43 8.54 -16.91
N THR A 202 -21.90 8.59 -18.13
CA THR A 202 -20.49 8.36 -18.43
C THR A 202 -19.79 9.66 -18.84
N LEU A 203 -18.57 9.87 -18.36
CA LEU A 203 -17.66 10.93 -18.78
C LEU A 203 -16.32 10.34 -19.22
N THR A 204 -15.93 10.62 -20.46
CA THR A 204 -14.63 10.26 -21.03
C THR A 204 -13.73 11.49 -21.12
N ILE A 205 -12.51 11.41 -20.60
CA ILE A 205 -11.52 12.48 -20.57
C ILE A 205 -10.25 12.05 -21.32
N SER A 206 -9.77 12.91 -22.22
CA SER A 206 -8.48 12.74 -22.91
C SER A 206 -7.61 13.98 -22.76
N SER A 207 -6.53 13.86 -21.99
CA SER A 207 -5.57 14.93 -21.68
C SER A 207 -4.13 14.55 -22.08
N PRO A 208 -3.77 14.65 -23.37
CA PRO A 208 -2.45 14.25 -23.86
C PRO A 208 -1.29 15.19 -23.46
N GLY A 209 -1.56 16.27 -22.72
CA GLY A 209 -0.55 17.25 -22.31
C GLY A 209 -0.71 17.79 -20.89
N GLY A 210 -1.44 17.07 -20.02
CA GLY A 210 -1.69 17.53 -18.64
C GLY A 210 -2.47 16.51 -17.83
N HIS A 211 -3.12 16.98 -16.76
CA HIS A 211 -3.95 16.17 -15.87
C HIS A 211 -5.34 15.89 -16.47
N GLY A 212 -6.03 14.87 -15.96
CA GLY A 212 -7.44 14.66 -16.28
C GLY A 212 -8.32 15.71 -15.61
N ILE A 213 -8.45 15.58 -14.28
CA ILE A 213 -9.27 16.46 -13.43
C ILE A 213 -8.38 17.05 -12.34
N VAL A 214 -8.45 18.36 -12.14
CA VAL A 214 -7.76 19.10 -11.07
C VAL A 214 -8.79 19.89 -10.27
N SER A 215 -8.72 19.78 -8.94
CA SER A 215 -9.33 20.72 -7.99
C SER A 215 -8.24 21.34 -7.13
N ASN A 216 -8.25 22.66 -6.96
CA ASN A 216 -7.33 23.31 -6.04
C ASN A 216 -7.77 23.20 -4.57
N ASP A 217 -8.99 22.75 -4.32
CA ASP A 217 -9.55 22.47 -3.00
C ASP A 217 -9.99 21.00 -2.97
N ASP A 218 -11.25 20.72 -2.64
CA ASP A 218 -11.79 19.37 -2.58
C ASP A 218 -12.26 18.82 -3.94
N LEU A 219 -12.14 17.50 -4.13
CA LEU A 219 -12.81 16.73 -5.17
C LEU A 219 -13.63 15.60 -4.53
N ALA A 220 -14.95 15.62 -4.73
CA ALA A 220 -15.85 14.55 -4.30
C ALA A 220 -16.48 13.82 -5.50
N ILE A 221 -16.57 12.50 -5.43
CA ILE A 221 -17.19 11.64 -6.45
C ILE A 221 -18.16 10.69 -5.74
N THR A 222 -19.45 10.79 -6.06
CA THR A 222 -20.51 10.05 -5.36
C THR A 222 -21.24 9.01 -6.23
N ASP A 223 -21.15 9.15 -7.55
CA ASP A 223 -21.60 8.15 -8.53
C ASP A 223 -20.99 8.49 -9.91
N GLY A 224 -21.23 7.64 -10.90
CA GLY A 224 -20.91 7.90 -12.31
C GLY A 224 -19.80 7.01 -12.86
N THR A 225 -19.66 7.01 -14.18
CA THR A 225 -18.59 6.27 -14.88
C THR A 225 -17.59 7.24 -15.48
N TYR A 226 -16.33 7.17 -15.07
CA TYR A 226 -15.25 8.08 -15.48
C TYR A 226 -14.13 7.30 -16.16
N ASN A 227 -13.93 7.54 -17.46
CA ASN A 227 -12.83 6.97 -18.23
C ASN A 227 -11.81 8.08 -18.52
N ILE A 228 -10.64 8.03 -17.88
CA ILE A 228 -9.68 9.14 -17.88
C ILE A 228 -8.35 8.65 -18.45
N THR A 229 -7.87 9.32 -19.49
CA THR A 229 -6.49 9.16 -19.97
C THR A 229 -5.78 10.51 -19.84
N ALA A 230 -4.69 10.55 -19.08
CA ALA A 230 -3.93 11.75 -18.79
C ALA A 230 -2.42 11.52 -18.97
N ALA A 231 -1.72 12.48 -19.56
CA ALA A 231 -0.26 12.45 -19.67
C ALA A 231 0.45 12.76 -18.34
N SER A 232 -0.29 13.28 -17.35
CA SER A 232 0.17 13.55 -15.99
C SER A 232 -0.76 12.81 -15.00
N HIS A 233 -1.06 13.36 -13.82
CA HIS A 233 -2.01 12.71 -12.90
C HIS A 233 -3.42 12.57 -13.50
N GLY A 234 -4.08 11.46 -13.23
CA GLY A 234 -5.47 11.24 -13.65
C GLY A 234 -6.43 12.19 -12.92
N LEU A 235 -6.47 12.06 -11.60
CA LEU A 235 -7.15 12.96 -10.67
C LEU A 235 -6.12 13.66 -9.78
N LYS A 236 -6.26 14.97 -9.60
CA LYS A 236 -5.50 15.74 -8.62
C LYS A 236 -6.43 16.62 -7.80
N ALA A 237 -6.29 16.61 -6.48
CA ALA A 237 -6.87 17.61 -5.61
C ALA A 237 -5.83 18.11 -4.62
N ASN A 238 -5.96 19.35 -4.12
CA ASN A 238 -5.05 19.78 -3.06
C ASN A 238 -5.59 19.36 -1.68
N ASP A 239 -6.88 19.53 -1.43
CA ASP A 239 -7.40 19.36 -0.06
C ASP A 239 -7.87 17.95 0.24
N SER A 240 -8.66 17.35 -0.67
CA SER A 240 -9.06 15.96 -0.54
C SER A 240 -9.56 15.36 -1.86
N ILE A 241 -9.39 14.06 -2.00
CA ILE A 241 -10.17 13.24 -2.94
C ILE A 241 -11.05 12.29 -2.14
N ARG A 242 -12.36 12.37 -2.36
CA ARG A 242 -13.36 11.57 -1.65
C ARG A 242 -14.22 10.80 -2.63
N ILE A 243 -14.29 9.47 -2.50
CA ILE A 243 -15.02 8.59 -3.44
C ILE A 243 -15.97 7.68 -2.66
N THR A 244 -17.21 7.58 -3.12
CA THR A 244 -18.25 6.71 -2.54
C THR A 244 -19.23 6.24 -3.63
N GLY A 245 -20.21 5.44 -3.22
CA GLY A 245 -21.37 5.05 -4.03
C GLY A 245 -21.04 4.15 -5.22
N GLY A 246 -21.85 4.25 -6.26
CA GLY A 246 -21.73 3.45 -7.50
C GLY A 246 -20.59 3.86 -8.43
N SER A 247 -19.67 4.71 -7.96
CA SER A 247 -18.59 5.30 -8.75
C SER A 247 -17.73 4.25 -9.44
N GLN A 248 -17.58 4.37 -10.76
CA GLN A 248 -16.72 3.53 -11.59
C GLN A 248 -15.65 4.38 -12.24
N LEU A 249 -14.40 4.20 -11.84
CA LEU A 249 -13.26 4.95 -12.36
C LEU A 249 -12.33 4.01 -13.11
N THR A 250 -11.98 4.36 -14.35
CA THR A 250 -10.90 3.75 -15.12
C THR A 250 -9.92 4.86 -15.50
N VAL A 251 -8.71 4.80 -14.96
CA VAL A 251 -7.71 5.88 -15.08
C VAL A 251 -6.40 5.33 -15.65
N THR A 252 -5.93 5.92 -16.74
CA THR A 252 -4.58 5.73 -17.27
C THR A 252 -3.82 7.04 -17.13
N ALA A 253 -2.71 7.06 -16.38
CA ALA A 253 -1.97 8.26 -16.02
C ALA A 253 -0.47 8.13 -16.30
N GLY A 254 0.15 9.17 -16.87
CA GLY A 254 1.61 9.28 -17.02
C GLY A 254 2.35 9.71 -15.74
N LYS A 255 1.59 9.92 -14.65
CA LYS A 255 2.09 10.02 -13.27
C LYS A 255 1.14 9.20 -12.40
N ASP A 256 0.75 9.72 -11.24
CA ASP A 256 -0.15 9.00 -10.35
C ASP A 256 -1.59 8.95 -10.87
N GLY A 257 -2.29 7.86 -10.61
CA GLY A 257 -3.70 7.73 -10.98
C GLY A 257 -4.58 8.71 -10.23
N ILE A 258 -4.50 8.67 -8.90
CA ILE A 258 -5.24 9.52 -7.97
C ILE A 258 -4.24 10.18 -7.02
N HIS A 259 -4.17 11.52 -7.02
CA HIS A 259 -3.20 12.29 -6.23
C HIS A 259 -3.87 13.37 -5.38
N ALA A 260 -3.75 13.30 -4.06
CA ALA A 260 -4.18 14.37 -3.17
C ALA A 260 -2.97 14.92 -2.40
N GLU A 261 -2.70 16.22 -2.47
CA GLU A 261 -1.53 16.81 -1.78
C GLU A 261 -1.70 18.31 -1.54
N ASN A 262 -1.44 18.75 -0.30
CA ASN A 262 -1.40 20.16 0.06
C ASN A 262 -0.04 20.54 0.67
N ASP A 263 0.73 21.37 -0.04
CA ASP A 263 2.05 21.83 0.41
C ASP A 263 2.00 22.86 1.55
N GLU A 264 0.83 23.46 1.83
CA GLU A 264 0.67 24.54 2.79
C GLU A 264 0.08 24.07 4.13
N ASP A 265 -0.85 23.12 4.10
CA ASP A 265 -1.51 22.54 5.29
C ASP A 265 -1.40 21.00 5.29
N PRO A 266 -0.55 20.42 6.16
CA PRO A 266 -0.33 18.96 6.20
C PRO A 266 -1.53 18.15 6.74
N SER A 267 -2.59 18.81 7.21
CA SER A 267 -3.84 18.14 7.57
C SER A 267 -4.78 17.92 6.37
N LEU A 268 -4.44 18.51 5.23
CA LEU A 268 -5.13 18.40 3.95
C LEU A 268 -4.30 17.52 2.98
N GLY A 269 -4.82 17.23 1.79
CA GLY A 269 -4.21 16.28 0.87
C GLY A 269 -4.49 14.82 1.23
N PHE A 270 -5.66 14.54 1.81
CA PHE A 270 -6.06 13.18 2.18
C PHE A 270 -6.93 12.51 1.13
N VAL A 271 -6.96 11.18 1.16
CA VAL A 271 -7.85 10.36 0.33
C VAL A 271 -8.81 9.57 1.20
N TYR A 272 -10.10 9.65 0.90
CA TYR A 272 -11.14 8.85 1.55
C TYR A 272 -11.95 8.08 0.51
N ILE A 273 -12.04 6.77 0.65
CA ILE A 273 -12.79 5.91 -0.28
C ILE A 273 -13.68 4.99 0.55
N SER A 274 -14.99 5.16 0.48
CA SER A 274 -15.92 4.28 1.20
C SER A 274 -16.56 3.19 0.37
N ASP A 275 -16.64 3.38 -0.96
CA ASP A 275 -17.09 2.38 -1.92
C ASP A 275 -16.64 2.79 -3.34
N GLY A 276 -16.86 1.92 -4.33
CA GLY A 276 -16.62 2.17 -5.74
C GLY A 276 -15.84 1.05 -6.43
N THR A 277 -15.74 1.12 -7.76
CA THR A 277 -14.87 0.26 -8.59
C THR A 277 -13.82 1.13 -9.27
N ILE A 278 -12.56 0.95 -8.90
CA ILE A 278 -11.44 1.80 -9.30
C ILE A 278 -10.39 0.94 -10.00
N ALA A 279 -10.17 1.20 -11.28
CA ALA A 279 -9.10 0.63 -12.08
C ALA A 279 -8.09 1.73 -12.45
N VAL A 280 -6.83 1.54 -12.10
CA VAL A 280 -5.75 2.50 -12.31
C VAL A 280 -4.56 1.81 -13.00
N GLU A 281 -4.08 2.42 -14.07
CA GLU A 281 -2.77 2.15 -14.68
C GLU A 281 -1.97 3.46 -14.63
N ALA A 282 -0.91 3.50 -13.82
CA ALA A 282 -0.13 4.69 -13.54
C ALA A 282 1.36 4.42 -13.81
N GLU A 283 2.05 5.36 -14.46
CA GLU A 283 3.52 5.34 -14.51
C GLU A 283 4.15 5.71 -13.15
N GLY A 284 3.40 6.45 -12.31
CA GLY A 284 3.75 6.72 -10.91
C GLY A 284 2.96 5.83 -9.94
N ASP A 285 2.50 6.43 -8.85
CA ASP A 285 1.71 5.76 -7.82
C ASP A 285 0.28 5.46 -8.32
N GLY A 286 -0.32 4.35 -7.89
CA GLY A 286 -1.74 4.09 -8.19
C GLY A 286 -2.65 5.12 -7.51
N ILE A 287 -2.55 5.19 -6.18
CA ILE A 287 -3.25 6.16 -5.33
C ILE A 287 -2.24 6.76 -4.35
N SER A 288 -2.14 8.08 -4.32
CA SER A 288 -1.20 8.83 -3.46
C SER A 288 -1.94 9.89 -2.64
N ALA A 289 -1.71 9.87 -1.32
CA ALA A 289 -2.19 10.86 -0.37
C ALA A 289 -1.02 11.53 0.37
N GLY A 290 -0.94 12.86 0.30
CA GLY A 290 0.06 13.68 0.99
C GLY A 290 -0.19 13.85 2.49
N SER A 291 -1.37 13.44 2.98
CA SER A 291 -1.69 13.30 4.40
C SER A 291 -2.09 11.85 4.70
N TYR A 292 -3.23 11.62 5.34
CA TYR A 292 -3.71 10.26 5.62
C TYR A 292 -4.53 9.68 4.46
N MET A 293 -4.74 8.37 4.49
CA MET A 293 -5.70 7.70 3.62
C MET A 293 -6.58 6.73 4.40
N GLN A 294 -7.88 6.76 4.09
CA GLN A 294 -8.85 5.81 4.64
C GLN A 294 -9.64 5.14 3.52
N ILE A 295 -9.58 3.82 3.46
CA ILE A 295 -10.37 2.97 2.55
C ILE A 295 -11.31 2.10 3.37
N ALA A 296 -12.62 2.34 3.29
CA ALA A 296 -13.61 1.55 4.02
C ALA A 296 -14.01 0.28 3.26
N ALA A 297 -14.22 0.39 1.93
CA ALA A 297 -14.57 -0.69 1.03
C ALA A 297 -14.29 -0.29 -0.43
N GLY A 298 -14.70 -1.14 -1.39
CA GLY A 298 -14.55 -0.93 -2.82
C GLY A 298 -13.86 -2.10 -3.53
N THR A 299 -13.72 -2.00 -4.85
CA THR A 299 -12.94 -2.92 -5.69
C THR A 299 -11.85 -2.14 -6.40
N PHE A 300 -10.61 -2.58 -6.25
CA PHE A 300 -9.42 -1.89 -6.73
C PHE A 300 -8.61 -2.82 -7.65
N GLN A 301 -8.32 -2.36 -8.86
CA GLN A 301 -7.37 -2.97 -9.78
C GLN A 301 -6.30 -1.93 -10.08
N ILE A 302 -5.09 -2.12 -9.56
CA ILE A 302 -4.04 -1.10 -9.61
C ILE A 302 -2.80 -1.71 -10.26
N GLN A 303 -2.34 -1.09 -11.33
CA GLN A 303 -1.00 -1.29 -11.87
C GLN A 303 -0.21 0.02 -11.75
N ALA A 304 0.92 -0.03 -11.03
CA ALA A 304 1.79 1.12 -10.78
C ALA A 304 3.21 0.86 -11.27
N GLY A 305 3.85 1.83 -11.93
CA GLY A 305 5.19 1.68 -12.50
C GLY A 305 5.34 0.57 -13.54
N GLY A 306 4.22 0.13 -14.14
CA GLY A 306 4.19 -1.01 -15.06
C GLY A 306 4.21 -2.38 -14.38
N GLY A 307 4.07 -2.46 -13.05
CA GLY A 307 3.97 -3.70 -12.29
C GLY A 307 5.29 -4.24 -11.76
N SER A 308 5.19 -5.28 -10.95
CA SER A 308 6.27 -5.92 -10.19
C SER A 308 7.43 -6.41 -11.05
N GLU A 309 7.19 -6.70 -12.34
CA GLU A 309 8.27 -7.04 -13.28
C GLU A 309 9.29 -5.90 -13.49
N ASN A 310 8.90 -4.66 -13.20
CA ASN A 310 9.74 -3.48 -13.32
C ASN A 310 10.39 -3.06 -11.99
N GLY A 311 10.14 -3.79 -10.91
CA GLY A 311 10.74 -3.47 -9.62
C GLY A 311 12.25 -3.60 -9.59
N THR A 312 12.86 -2.81 -8.70
CA THR A 312 14.30 -2.89 -8.45
C THR A 312 14.60 -4.19 -7.73
N LYS A 313 14.84 -5.24 -8.50
CA LYS A 313 15.37 -6.48 -7.94
C LYS A 313 16.78 -6.18 -7.46
N GLU A 314 16.95 -5.96 -6.16
CA GLU A 314 18.27 -6.03 -5.55
C GLU A 314 18.81 -7.42 -5.87
N SER A 315 19.78 -7.45 -6.79
CA SER A 315 20.02 -8.65 -7.54
C SER A 315 20.68 -9.67 -6.62
N SER A 316 19.95 -10.74 -6.29
CA SER A 316 20.58 -12.03 -5.98
C SER A 316 21.02 -12.76 -7.27
N ASP A 317 21.11 -12.07 -8.42
CA ASP A 317 21.53 -12.58 -9.75
C ASP A 317 22.97 -13.16 -9.81
N SER A 318 23.56 -13.51 -8.68
CA SER A 318 24.56 -14.58 -8.61
C SER A 318 23.96 -16.00 -8.68
N TRP A 319 22.68 -16.17 -8.97
CA TRP A 319 22.10 -17.50 -9.21
C TRP A 319 22.16 -17.90 -10.69
N GLY A 320 23.36 -18.26 -11.18
CA GLY A 320 23.42 -18.99 -12.46
C GLY A 320 24.71 -19.02 -13.27
N GLU A 321 25.87 -18.48 -12.85
CA GLU A 321 27.11 -18.70 -13.62
C GLU A 321 28.37 -18.53 -12.76
N PHE A 322 28.61 -19.42 -11.78
CA PHE A 322 29.98 -19.65 -11.30
C PHE A 322 30.78 -20.40 -12.38
N ARG A 323 31.15 -19.65 -13.42
CA ARG A 323 32.25 -19.99 -14.32
C ARG A 323 33.49 -20.15 -13.46
N GLY A 324 34.02 -21.37 -13.46
CA GLY A 324 35.34 -21.66 -12.91
C GLY A 324 36.40 -20.68 -13.44
N GLY A 325 36.80 -19.74 -12.59
CA GLY A 325 37.92 -18.83 -12.80
C GLY A 325 39.07 -19.24 -11.91
N GLY A 326 40.11 -19.85 -12.50
CA GLY A 326 41.21 -20.45 -11.76
C GLY A 326 42.32 -19.50 -11.30
N GLY A 327 42.86 -19.82 -10.12
CA GLY A 327 44.31 -19.85 -9.79
C GLY A 327 44.92 -18.60 -9.12
N PRO A 328 46.08 -18.71 -8.43
CA PRO A 328 47.03 -19.84 -8.45
C PRO A 328 47.59 -20.32 -7.09
N GLY A 329 47.89 -21.62 -6.99
CA GLY A 329 49.11 -22.10 -6.31
C GLY A 329 48.92 -23.12 -5.17
N GLY A 330 49.54 -24.30 -5.31
CA GLY A 330 49.92 -25.09 -4.12
C GLY A 330 49.94 -26.62 -4.20
N GLY A 331 50.70 -27.23 -5.13
CA GLY A 331 51.51 -28.41 -4.86
C GLY A 331 50.89 -29.82 -4.61
N SER A 332 51.15 -30.70 -5.58
CA SER A 332 51.51 -32.15 -5.44
C SER A 332 50.42 -33.24 -5.46
N PRO A 333 50.77 -34.47 -5.95
CA PRO A 333 49.95 -35.17 -6.95
C PRO A 333 49.48 -36.58 -6.54
N ALA A 334 48.44 -37.07 -7.20
CA ALA A 334 48.33 -38.42 -7.82
C ALA A 334 46.87 -38.90 -7.91
N GLY A 335 46.47 -39.45 -9.06
CA GLY A 335 45.26 -40.28 -9.16
C GLY A 335 44.67 -40.33 -10.56
N LYS A 336 44.88 -41.44 -11.28
CA LYS A 336 44.38 -41.71 -12.63
C LYS A 336 42.94 -42.25 -12.61
N GLY A 337 42.17 -41.97 -13.68
CA GLY A 337 41.03 -42.77 -14.16
C GLY A 337 39.96 -41.88 -14.82
N GLN A 338 39.90 -41.75 -16.15
CA GLN A 338 38.99 -42.50 -17.05
C GLN A 338 37.55 -42.55 -16.48
N GLY A 339 36.55 -41.86 -17.02
CA GLY A 339 36.13 -41.80 -18.42
C GLY A 339 34.89 -42.68 -18.57
N GLY A 340 33.73 -42.10 -18.89
CA GLY A 340 32.49 -42.87 -19.10
C GLY A 340 31.24 -42.00 -19.19
N GLU A 341 30.78 -41.81 -20.41
CA GLU A 341 29.57 -41.12 -20.84
C GLU A 341 28.29 -41.83 -20.38
N GLY A 342 27.23 -41.03 -20.16
CA GLY A 342 25.83 -41.22 -20.58
C GLY A 342 25.11 -42.54 -20.29
N GLN A 343 23.87 -42.44 -19.78
CA GLN A 343 22.62 -42.66 -20.53
C GLN A 343 21.47 -43.03 -19.57
N ALA A 344 20.40 -42.24 -19.58
CA ALA A 344 19.04 -42.67 -19.23
C ALA A 344 18.26 -42.91 -20.56
N PRO A 345 17.01 -43.45 -20.59
CA PRO A 345 16.19 -44.05 -19.53
C PRO A 345 15.53 -45.40 -19.94
N GLY A 346 14.84 -46.05 -19.01
CA GLY A 346 13.98 -47.19 -19.31
C GLY A 346 12.79 -47.30 -18.33
N ARG A 347 11.61 -46.86 -18.78
CA ARG A 347 10.31 -47.04 -18.13
C ARG A 347 9.84 -48.50 -18.23
N THR A 348 9.35 -49.05 -17.11
CA THR A 348 8.22 -50.00 -17.00
C THR A 348 7.73 -49.89 -15.55
N GLY A 349 6.50 -49.54 -15.20
CA GLY A 349 5.22 -50.10 -15.66
C GLY A 349 4.77 -51.17 -14.65
N GLY A 350 3.93 -50.80 -13.67
CA GLY A 350 3.42 -51.74 -12.66
C GLY A 350 2.34 -51.14 -11.78
N ARG A 351 1.08 -51.30 -12.21
CA ARG A 351 -0.16 -51.02 -11.47
C ARG A 351 -0.39 -52.08 -10.39
N SER A 352 -0.75 -51.67 -9.18
CA SER A 352 -1.50 -52.51 -8.23
C SER A 352 -2.44 -51.64 -7.39
N GLU A 353 -3.73 -51.98 -7.44
CA GLU A 353 -4.79 -51.46 -6.57
C GLU A 353 -4.74 -52.18 -5.20
N SER A 354 -5.05 -51.49 -4.11
CA SER A 354 -6.09 -51.88 -3.13
C SER A 354 -6.04 -51.03 -1.84
N GLY A 355 -7.22 -50.63 -1.36
CA GLY A 355 -7.50 -50.55 0.08
C GLY A 355 -7.87 -49.18 0.64
N GLU A 356 -9.15 -48.80 0.55
CA GLU A 356 -9.78 -47.82 1.44
C GLU A 356 -9.80 -48.34 2.89
N ALA A 357 -9.39 -47.50 3.84
CA ALA A 357 -9.87 -47.51 5.21
C ALA A 357 -9.88 -46.06 5.72
N GLY A 358 -11.06 -45.57 6.09
CA GLY A 358 -11.28 -44.19 6.52
C GLY A 358 -10.73 -43.88 7.91
N SER A 359 -10.22 -42.66 8.05
CA SER A 359 -9.89 -41.96 9.29
C SER A 359 -10.40 -40.53 9.18
N SER A 360 -10.98 -40.01 10.26
CA SER A 360 -11.59 -38.69 10.32
C SER A 360 -10.56 -37.59 10.10
N GLU A 361 -10.80 -36.77 9.07
CA GLU A 361 -10.04 -35.58 8.73
C GLU A 361 -10.16 -34.51 9.83
N ILE A 362 -9.03 -34.09 10.39
CA ILE A 362 -8.85 -32.71 10.84
C ILE A 362 -8.22 -32.03 9.62
N ALA A 363 -9.05 -31.30 8.87
CA ALA A 363 -8.61 -30.65 7.65
C ALA A 363 -7.72 -29.45 8.01
N SER A 364 -6.51 -29.42 7.48
CA SER A 364 -5.81 -28.17 7.19
C SER A 364 -6.76 -27.28 6.38
N PRO A 365 -6.89 -25.96 6.68
CA PRO A 365 -7.75 -25.10 5.89
C PRO A 365 -7.29 -25.16 4.43
N ALA A 366 -8.19 -25.59 3.55
CA ALA A 366 -7.95 -25.58 2.12
C ALA A 366 -7.78 -24.13 1.67
N LYS A 367 -6.72 -23.85 0.89
CA LYS A 367 -6.52 -22.58 0.17
C LYS A 367 -7.86 -22.14 -0.44
N PRO A 368 -8.48 -21.02 -0.03
CA PRO A 368 -9.68 -20.53 -0.67
C PRO A 368 -9.28 -19.95 -2.03
N SER A 369 -9.39 -20.74 -3.10
CA SER A 369 -9.34 -20.21 -4.45
C SER A 369 -10.67 -19.49 -4.73
N VAL A 370 -10.72 -18.18 -4.48
CA VAL A 370 -11.81 -17.35 -4.99
C VAL A 370 -11.51 -17.12 -6.48
N SER A 371 -12.26 -17.79 -7.34
CA SER A 371 -12.25 -17.49 -8.77
C SER A 371 -12.92 -16.14 -8.99
N VAL A 372 -12.13 -15.10 -9.22
CA VAL A 372 -12.60 -13.82 -9.77
C VAL A 372 -12.98 -14.07 -11.23
N GLU A 373 -14.21 -14.55 -11.47
CA GLU A 373 -14.75 -14.58 -12.81
C GLU A 373 -15.26 -13.19 -13.20
N ASN A 374 -14.51 -12.58 -14.12
CA ASN A 374 -14.99 -11.80 -15.27
C ASN A 374 -15.18 -10.28 -15.10
N LEU A 375 -14.06 -9.56 -15.00
CA LEU A 375 -13.80 -8.41 -15.87
C LEU A 375 -12.64 -8.80 -16.80
N SER A 376 -12.98 -9.36 -17.95
CA SER A 376 -12.00 -9.77 -18.95
C SER A 376 -11.22 -8.56 -19.47
N ALA A 377 -9.89 -8.65 -19.42
CA ALA A 377 -8.90 -7.74 -20.02
C ALA A 377 -8.96 -7.65 -21.57
N GLU A 378 -10.13 -7.81 -22.20
CA GLU A 378 -10.30 -7.77 -23.66
C GLU A 378 -10.61 -6.37 -24.23
N SER A 379 -10.58 -5.29 -23.44
CA SER A 379 -10.64 -3.91 -23.96
C SER A 379 -9.31 -3.17 -24.00
N LEU A 380 -8.22 -3.77 -23.51
CA LEU A 380 -6.88 -3.14 -23.45
C LEU A 380 -5.90 -3.87 -24.38
N SER A 381 -6.10 -3.70 -25.68
CA SER A 381 -5.05 -3.99 -26.66
C SER A 381 -5.12 -2.98 -27.80
N THR A 382 -4.46 -1.83 -27.66
CA THR A 382 -4.06 -1.02 -28.81
C THR A 382 -2.68 -1.46 -29.24
N GLU A 383 -2.61 -2.13 -30.39
CA GLU A 383 -1.36 -2.53 -31.01
C GLU A 383 -0.45 -1.32 -31.28
N SER A 384 0.72 -1.32 -30.65
CA SER A 384 1.84 -0.47 -31.01
C SER A 384 2.35 -0.87 -32.40
N SER A 385 1.99 -0.11 -33.43
CA SER A 385 2.59 -0.27 -34.75
C SER A 385 3.93 0.48 -34.77
N THR A 386 5.02 -0.26 -34.74
CA THR A 386 6.36 0.25 -35.05
C THR A 386 6.40 0.74 -36.50
N THR A 387 6.51 2.06 -36.69
CA THR A 387 6.96 2.63 -37.96
C THR A 387 8.32 3.28 -37.77
N GLU A 388 9.34 2.64 -38.36
CA GLU A 388 10.64 3.26 -38.61
C GLU A 388 10.45 4.57 -39.37
N SER A 389 10.93 5.67 -38.80
CA SER A 389 11.09 6.93 -39.52
C SER A 389 12.57 7.24 -39.65
N SER A 390 12.99 7.22 -40.92
CA SER A 390 14.31 7.51 -41.42
C SER A 390 14.80 8.92 -41.08
N THR A 391 16.08 8.99 -40.74
CA THR A 391 16.98 10.14 -40.79
C THR A 391 16.61 11.20 -41.84
N ALA A 392 16.43 12.44 -41.40
CA ALA A 392 16.63 13.62 -42.23
C ALA A 392 17.27 14.73 -41.39
N GLU A 393 18.58 14.88 -41.57
CA GLU A 393 19.33 16.09 -41.27
C GLU A 393 18.65 17.29 -41.95
N ASN A 394 18.40 18.39 -41.23
CA ASN A 394 18.97 19.67 -41.64
C ASN A 394 18.91 20.77 -40.58
N SER A 395 20.10 21.37 -40.40
CA SER A 395 20.38 22.79 -40.20
C SER A 395 19.78 23.53 -39.02
N ASP A 396 20.56 23.50 -37.94
CA ASP A 396 20.99 24.67 -37.16
C ASP A 396 21.04 25.99 -37.97
N PRO A 397 20.62 27.11 -37.37
CA PRO A 397 21.55 28.24 -37.31
C PRO A 397 21.60 28.91 -35.93
N ALA A 398 22.74 28.71 -35.25
CA ALA A 398 23.66 29.70 -34.71
C ALA A 398 23.11 30.93 -33.93
N GLU A 399 23.34 30.85 -32.61
CA GLU A 399 23.86 31.85 -31.65
C GLU A 399 23.78 33.37 -31.97
N ASP A 400 23.31 34.17 -30.99
CA ASP A 400 24.22 34.99 -30.14
C ASP A 400 23.50 35.74 -28.97
N SER A 401 24.11 35.59 -27.79
CA SER A 401 24.18 36.50 -26.62
C SER A 401 22.94 36.75 -25.75
N SER A 402 22.98 36.25 -24.50
CA SER A 402 23.45 37.01 -23.32
C SER A 402 23.22 36.19 -22.04
N ALA A 403 24.25 36.16 -21.19
CA ALA A 403 24.35 35.35 -19.98
C ALA A 403 23.34 35.69 -18.87
N ASP A 404 22.80 34.66 -18.22
CA ASP A 404 22.85 34.53 -16.76
C ASP A 404 22.89 33.04 -16.39
N GLY A 405 23.88 32.67 -15.59
CA GLY A 405 24.16 31.28 -15.23
C GLY A 405 23.41 30.90 -13.96
N SER A 406 22.21 30.34 -14.11
CA SER A 406 21.65 29.44 -13.11
C SER A 406 21.82 28.02 -13.62
N LYS A 407 22.74 27.28 -13.00
CA LYS A 407 22.87 25.85 -13.20
C LYS A 407 21.79 25.22 -12.35
N SER A 408 20.58 25.06 -12.88
CA SER A 408 19.59 24.17 -12.29
C SER A 408 20.17 22.76 -12.39
N THR A 409 20.59 22.21 -11.25
CA THR A 409 20.53 20.77 -11.07
C THR A 409 19.07 20.40 -11.24
N GLU A 410 18.72 19.82 -12.39
CA GLU A 410 17.59 18.91 -12.47
C GLU A 410 17.94 17.78 -11.49
N GLU A 411 17.41 17.91 -10.28
CA GLU A 411 17.29 16.77 -9.37
C GLU A 411 16.17 15.94 -10.00
N GLU A 412 16.56 14.86 -10.67
CA GLU A 412 15.64 13.78 -11.02
C GLU A 412 15.15 13.22 -9.68
N SER A 413 14.02 13.73 -9.16
CA SER A 413 13.27 13.02 -8.13
C SER A 413 12.84 11.71 -8.77
N SER A 414 13.29 10.58 -8.23
CA SER A 414 12.76 9.29 -8.64
C SER A 414 11.23 9.32 -8.50
N THR A 415 10.54 8.86 -9.53
CA THR A 415 9.08 8.77 -9.49
C THR A 415 8.73 7.57 -8.60
N SER A 416 7.92 7.79 -7.57
CA SER A 416 7.34 6.73 -6.73
C SER A 416 6.41 5.87 -7.60
N MET A 417 6.42 4.55 -7.39
CA MET A 417 5.66 3.59 -8.23
C MET A 417 4.83 2.63 -7.37
N LYS A 418 4.36 3.13 -6.24
CA LYS A 418 3.68 2.38 -5.20
C LYS A 418 2.22 2.18 -5.57
N GLY A 419 1.63 1.05 -5.21
CA GLY A 419 0.22 0.77 -5.51
C GLY A 419 -0.71 1.74 -4.79
N VAL A 420 -0.69 1.70 -3.46
CA VAL A 420 -1.45 2.57 -2.56
C VAL A 420 -0.49 3.20 -1.56
N LYS A 421 -0.42 4.53 -1.52
CA LYS A 421 0.55 5.28 -0.72
C LYS A 421 -0.10 6.39 0.10
N ALA A 422 0.25 6.47 1.37
CA ALA A 422 -0.05 7.62 2.23
C ALA A 422 1.23 8.15 2.90
N ALA A 423 1.40 9.47 2.95
CA ALA A 423 2.49 10.06 3.72
C ALA A 423 2.23 9.99 5.25
N GLY A 424 0.96 9.98 5.65
CA GLY A 424 0.52 9.72 7.02
C GLY A 424 -0.10 8.33 7.15
N ASP A 425 -0.95 8.16 8.17
CA ASP A 425 -1.58 6.86 8.44
C ASP A 425 -2.45 6.37 7.28
N LEU A 426 -2.35 5.07 7.01
CA LEU A 426 -3.19 4.36 6.04
C LEU A 426 -4.09 3.36 6.77
N LEU A 427 -5.40 3.55 6.65
CA LEU A 427 -6.41 2.69 7.25
C LEU A 427 -7.24 1.99 6.18
N ILE A 428 -7.20 0.65 6.16
CA ILE A 428 -8.03 -0.18 5.29
C ILE A 428 -8.99 -0.98 6.16
N SER A 429 -10.29 -0.66 6.08
CA SER A 429 -11.33 -1.38 6.82
C SER A 429 -11.91 -2.58 6.07
N GLY A 430 -11.70 -2.64 4.75
CA GLY A 430 -12.25 -3.65 3.86
C GLY A 430 -12.01 -3.30 2.39
N GLY A 431 -12.57 -4.13 1.49
CA GLY A 431 -12.44 -3.98 0.04
C GLY A 431 -11.80 -5.20 -0.63
N SER A 432 -11.74 -5.19 -1.95
CA SER A 432 -11.05 -6.19 -2.78
C SER A 432 -9.98 -5.50 -3.60
N PHE A 433 -8.73 -5.94 -3.47
CA PHE A 433 -7.56 -5.33 -4.08
C PHE A 433 -6.84 -6.34 -4.97
N THR A 434 -6.56 -5.94 -6.21
CA THR A 434 -5.58 -6.58 -7.09
C THR A 434 -4.54 -5.53 -7.42
N ILE A 435 -3.33 -5.70 -6.88
CA ILE A 435 -2.26 -4.70 -6.99
C ILE A 435 -1.03 -5.36 -7.62
N ASP A 436 -0.53 -4.74 -8.68
CA ASP A 436 0.73 -5.08 -9.34
C ASP A 436 1.58 -3.80 -9.44
N SER A 437 2.59 -3.67 -8.59
CA SER A 437 3.38 -2.44 -8.44
C SER A 437 4.87 -2.71 -8.64
N ALA A 438 5.57 -1.78 -9.30
CA ALA A 438 7.03 -1.87 -9.43
C ALA A 438 7.76 -1.58 -8.10
N ASP A 439 7.16 -0.79 -7.23
CA ASP A 439 7.59 -0.50 -5.86
C ASP A 439 6.59 -1.18 -4.90
N ASP A 440 6.49 -0.72 -3.66
CA ASP A 440 5.57 -1.28 -2.68
C ASP A 440 4.11 -1.28 -3.13
N SER A 441 3.40 -2.37 -2.87
CA SER A 441 1.97 -2.44 -3.19
C SER A 441 1.11 -1.61 -2.25
N ILE A 442 1.42 -1.63 -0.94
CA ILE A 442 0.73 -0.85 0.08
C ILE A 442 1.77 -0.20 0.98
N HIS A 443 1.83 1.12 1.02
CA HIS A 443 2.88 1.87 1.70
C HIS A 443 2.35 3.02 2.55
N SER A 444 2.98 3.22 3.71
CA SER A 444 2.79 4.42 4.53
C SER A 444 4.11 4.88 5.14
N ASN A 445 4.40 6.18 5.05
CA ASN A 445 5.52 6.79 5.77
C ASN A 445 5.21 6.98 7.29
N SER A 446 4.18 6.29 7.80
CA SER A 446 3.72 6.32 9.18
C SER A 446 3.25 4.90 9.57
N SER A 447 1.96 4.70 9.82
CA SER A 447 1.41 3.42 10.23
C SER A 447 0.32 2.93 9.29
N ILE A 448 0.28 1.61 9.08
CA ILE A 448 -0.77 0.91 8.35
C ILE A 448 -1.62 0.11 9.32
N THR A 449 -2.95 0.23 9.19
CA THR A 449 -3.91 -0.66 9.85
C THR A 449 -4.82 -1.32 8.82
N ILE A 450 -4.77 -2.64 8.73
CA ILE A 450 -5.67 -3.46 7.90
C ILE A 450 -6.64 -4.19 8.84
N LYS A 451 -7.92 -3.81 8.81
CA LYS A 451 -8.96 -4.43 9.64
C LYS A 451 -9.60 -5.64 8.98
N ASP A 452 -9.79 -5.60 7.66
CA ASP A 452 -10.36 -6.66 6.83
C ASP A 452 -10.04 -6.37 5.35
N GLY A 453 -10.40 -7.28 4.44
CA GLY A 453 -10.24 -7.11 3.00
C GLY A 453 -9.78 -8.39 2.30
N VAL A 454 -9.76 -8.36 0.96
CA VAL A 454 -9.17 -9.40 0.11
C VAL A 454 -8.10 -8.78 -0.74
N PHE A 455 -6.87 -9.28 -0.66
CA PHE A 455 -5.70 -8.72 -1.33
C PHE A 455 -5.02 -9.78 -2.19
N GLU A 456 -4.90 -9.50 -3.49
CA GLU A 456 -4.08 -10.24 -4.44
C GLU A 456 -2.94 -9.30 -4.88
N ILE A 457 -1.72 -9.60 -4.43
CA ILE A 457 -0.57 -8.69 -4.53
C ILE A 457 0.56 -9.34 -5.32
N ALA A 458 1.14 -8.56 -6.24
CA ALA A 458 2.47 -8.77 -6.80
C ALA A 458 3.24 -7.45 -6.65
N SER A 459 4.32 -7.46 -5.88
CA SER A 459 5.14 -6.28 -5.61
C SER A 459 6.55 -6.48 -6.16
N GLY A 460 7.09 -5.41 -6.74
CA GLY A 460 8.49 -5.34 -7.15
C GLY A 460 9.44 -5.04 -5.99
N ASP A 461 8.89 -4.52 -4.89
CA ASP A 461 9.55 -4.33 -3.60
C ASP A 461 8.67 -4.98 -2.51
N ASP A 462 8.26 -4.29 -1.46
CA ASP A 462 7.51 -4.92 -0.38
C ASP A 462 6.03 -5.06 -0.71
N ALA A 463 5.39 -6.14 -0.26
CA ALA A 463 3.94 -6.21 -0.43
C ALA A 463 3.21 -5.21 0.46
N VAL A 464 3.67 -5.04 1.71
CA VAL A 464 3.17 -4.01 2.64
C VAL A 464 4.32 -3.43 3.44
N HIS A 465 4.51 -2.12 3.38
CA HIS A 465 5.56 -1.38 4.08
C HIS A 465 4.99 -0.24 4.93
N ALA A 466 5.34 -0.20 6.22
CA ALA A 466 5.03 0.93 7.10
C ALA A 466 6.27 1.37 7.89
N ASP A 467 6.62 2.66 7.88
CA ASP A 467 7.78 3.16 8.62
C ASP A 467 7.72 2.83 10.13
N GLU A 468 6.51 2.86 10.74
CA GLU A 468 6.31 2.66 12.17
C GLU A 468 5.52 1.39 12.52
N ASN A 469 4.18 1.38 12.39
CA ASN A 469 3.36 0.23 12.79
C ASN A 469 2.64 -0.38 11.59
N LEU A 470 2.70 -1.71 11.46
CA LEU A 470 1.81 -2.48 10.60
C LEU A 470 0.93 -3.38 11.47
N THR A 471 -0.37 -3.11 11.49
CA THR A 471 -1.36 -3.95 12.19
C THR A 471 -2.29 -4.65 11.21
N VAL A 472 -2.31 -5.99 11.23
CA VAL A 472 -3.23 -6.83 10.46
C VAL A 472 -4.22 -7.51 11.40
N ALA A 473 -5.46 -7.02 11.45
CA ALA A 473 -6.49 -7.54 12.34
C ALA A 473 -7.25 -8.74 11.75
N ALA A 474 -7.58 -8.70 10.45
CA ALA A 474 -8.22 -9.77 9.71
C ALA A 474 -8.03 -9.57 8.18
N GLY A 475 -8.76 -10.34 7.37
CA GLY A 475 -8.71 -10.31 5.91
C GLY A 475 -8.04 -11.54 5.29
N THR A 476 -7.99 -11.59 3.97
CA THR A 476 -7.28 -12.60 3.19
C THR A 476 -6.26 -11.91 2.30
N MET A 477 -5.00 -12.32 2.37
CA MET A 477 -3.91 -11.73 1.61
C MET A 477 -3.10 -12.83 0.92
N ASN A 478 -3.04 -12.75 -0.40
CA ASN A 478 -2.24 -13.61 -1.25
C ASN A 478 -1.16 -12.76 -1.94
N ILE A 479 0.05 -12.83 -1.42
CA ILE A 479 1.24 -12.16 -1.96
C ILE A 479 1.99 -13.17 -2.81
N SER A 480 1.95 -12.96 -4.11
CA SER A 480 2.52 -13.89 -5.09
C SER A 480 4.01 -13.67 -5.36
N GLU A 481 4.49 -12.44 -5.20
CA GLU A 481 5.88 -12.01 -5.33
C GLU A 481 6.06 -10.72 -4.52
N SER A 482 7.20 -10.60 -3.83
CA SER A 482 7.70 -9.37 -3.22
C SER A 482 9.20 -9.50 -2.92
N TYR A 483 9.87 -8.38 -2.63
CA TYR A 483 11.18 -8.34 -2.00
C TYR A 483 11.03 -8.83 -0.55
N GLU A 484 10.37 -8.05 0.30
CA GLU A 484 9.88 -8.51 1.61
C GLU A 484 8.37 -8.69 1.62
N GLY A 485 7.87 -9.60 2.46
CA GLY A 485 6.44 -9.84 2.58
C GLY A 485 5.73 -8.69 3.29
N LEU A 486 5.96 -8.58 4.60
CA LEU A 486 5.38 -7.53 5.44
C LEU A 486 6.51 -6.86 6.23
N GLU A 487 6.67 -5.55 6.07
CA GLU A 487 7.70 -4.76 6.74
C GLU A 487 7.09 -3.65 7.61
N ALA A 488 7.58 -3.53 8.85
CA ALA A 488 7.41 -2.34 9.70
C ALA A 488 8.36 -2.32 10.89
N LEU A 489 8.57 -1.18 11.56
CA LEU A 489 9.29 -1.20 12.85
C LEU A 489 8.57 -2.08 13.90
N HIS A 490 7.24 -1.99 13.94
CA HIS A 490 6.38 -2.78 14.80
C HIS A 490 5.30 -3.48 13.99
N LEU A 491 5.40 -4.80 13.89
CA LEU A 491 4.47 -5.62 13.13
C LEU A 491 3.58 -6.42 14.09
N GLU A 492 2.26 -6.23 13.98
CA GLU A 492 1.26 -6.96 14.77
C GLU A 492 0.27 -7.70 13.84
N ILE A 493 0.27 -9.02 13.93
CA ILE A 493 -0.71 -9.89 13.24
C ILE A 493 -1.67 -10.46 14.28
N GLN A 494 -2.89 -9.92 14.31
CA GLN A 494 -3.96 -10.37 15.21
C GLN A 494 -4.85 -11.43 14.55
N GLY A 495 -4.88 -11.48 13.21
CA GLY A 495 -5.75 -12.37 12.46
C GLY A 495 -5.44 -12.42 10.96
N GLY A 496 -6.38 -12.98 10.19
CA GLY A 496 -6.31 -13.08 8.73
C GLY A 496 -5.85 -14.45 8.20
N ASP A 497 -5.98 -14.64 6.88
CA ASP A 497 -5.43 -15.76 6.11
C ASP A 497 -4.41 -15.18 5.12
N ILE A 498 -3.13 -15.31 5.46
CA ILE A 498 -2.01 -14.66 4.76
C ILE A 498 -1.16 -15.76 4.13
N THR A 499 -1.03 -15.75 2.81
CA THR A 499 -0.08 -16.57 2.07
C THR A 499 0.87 -15.63 1.34
N LEU A 500 2.18 -15.78 1.56
CA LEU A 500 3.17 -14.88 0.97
C LEU A 500 4.40 -15.61 0.43
N THR A 501 4.95 -15.05 -0.64
CA THR A 501 6.22 -15.46 -1.24
C THR A 501 7.13 -14.23 -1.35
N ALA A 502 8.24 -14.24 -0.60
CA ALA A 502 9.23 -13.18 -0.56
C ALA A 502 10.58 -13.65 -1.12
N SER A 503 11.28 -12.76 -1.80
CA SER A 503 12.62 -13.02 -2.36
C SER A 503 13.75 -12.68 -1.39
N ASP A 504 13.46 -11.87 -0.37
CA ASP A 504 14.23 -11.71 0.85
C ASP A 504 13.37 -12.18 2.03
N ASP A 505 12.95 -11.29 2.92
CA ASP A 505 12.35 -11.67 4.19
C ASP A 505 10.83 -11.85 4.12
N GLY A 506 10.33 -12.87 4.81
CA GLY A 506 8.89 -13.11 4.88
C GLY A 506 8.17 -12.05 5.71
N LEU A 507 8.63 -11.83 6.93
CA LEU A 507 8.25 -10.73 7.81
C LEU A 507 9.54 -10.04 8.26
N ASN A 508 9.64 -8.73 8.09
CA ASN A 508 10.78 -7.95 8.54
C ASN A 508 10.31 -6.90 9.57
N ALA A 509 10.96 -6.87 10.72
CA ALA A 509 10.89 -5.77 11.65
C ALA A 509 12.23 -5.05 11.82
N ALA A 510 12.60 -4.27 10.80
CA ALA A 510 13.76 -3.37 10.80
C ALA A 510 13.38 -1.90 10.97
N GLY A 511 12.21 -1.51 10.45
CA GLY A 511 11.71 -0.14 10.44
C GLY A 511 12.56 0.82 9.60
N GLY A 512 12.02 2.04 9.43
CA GLY A 512 12.70 3.14 8.74
C GLY A 512 12.36 3.25 7.26
N THR A 513 12.76 4.37 6.65
CA THR A 513 12.47 4.69 5.25
C THR A 513 13.19 3.72 4.31
N ASP A 514 12.40 2.95 3.57
CA ASP A 514 12.80 2.17 2.41
C ASP A 514 13.77 2.99 1.53
N SER A 515 15.04 2.57 1.49
CA SER A 515 16.02 3.22 0.60
C SER A 515 15.93 2.68 -0.84
N SER A 516 14.99 1.78 -1.11
CA SER A 516 14.67 1.20 -2.42
C SER A 516 14.03 2.23 -3.36
N GLY A 517 13.39 3.26 -2.82
CA GLY A 517 13.04 4.50 -3.52
C GLY A 517 14.24 5.40 -3.86
N THR A 518 15.28 4.88 -4.50
CA THR A 518 16.41 5.65 -5.09
C THR A 518 17.03 6.72 -4.18
N GLN A 519 17.86 6.28 -3.23
CA GLN A 519 18.62 7.13 -2.31
C GLN A 519 19.32 8.35 -2.96
N GLY A 520 18.84 9.55 -2.63
CA GLY A 520 19.50 10.81 -2.99
C GLY A 520 18.86 12.11 -2.52
N GLY A 521 17.79 12.09 -1.71
CA GLY A 521 17.10 13.26 -1.17
C GLY A 521 17.68 13.73 0.18
N ARG A 522 17.48 15.00 0.51
CA ARG A 522 18.23 15.77 1.52
C ARG A 522 17.57 15.80 2.89
N ASP A 523 16.86 14.74 3.22
CA ASP A 523 15.85 14.72 4.28
C ASP A 523 16.40 13.98 5.52
N GLY A 524 17.36 13.07 5.30
CA GLY A 524 18.10 12.32 6.32
C GLY A 524 19.11 13.14 7.14
N MET A 525 18.97 14.47 7.25
CA MET A 525 19.90 15.31 8.03
C MET A 525 19.36 15.78 9.39
N PHE A 526 18.11 15.45 9.75
CA PHE A 526 17.57 15.75 11.08
C PHE A 526 16.93 14.56 11.82
N GLY A 527 16.94 13.35 11.25
CA GLY A 527 16.76 12.08 11.96
C GLY A 527 18.12 11.52 12.37
N GLY A 528 18.42 11.54 13.67
CA GLY A 528 19.74 11.16 14.17
C GLY A 528 20.00 9.65 14.13
N GLY A 529 20.60 9.16 13.05
CA GLY A 529 21.19 7.82 12.98
C GLY A 529 22.44 7.85 12.09
N GLY A 530 23.62 7.64 12.66
CA GLY A 530 24.84 7.45 11.87
C GLY A 530 24.82 6.10 11.13
N PRO A 531 25.72 5.89 10.15
CA PRO A 531 25.76 4.61 9.43
C PRO A 531 26.15 3.49 10.38
N GLY A 532 25.26 2.51 10.58
CA GLY A 532 25.51 1.29 11.37
C GLY A 532 25.03 1.31 12.81
N SER A 533 23.87 1.91 13.10
CA SER A 533 23.15 1.69 14.35
C SER A 533 21.76 1.15 14.02
N SER A 534 21.61 -0.15 13.79
CA SER A 534 20.31 -0.79 13.96
C SER A 534 19.93 -0.64 15.44
N SER A 535 18.78 -0.03 15.71
CA SER A 535 18.18 -0.09 17.04
C SER A 535 17.59 -1.49 17.22
N SER A 536 17.72 -2.04 18.43
CA SER A 536 17.21 -3.39 18.72
C SER A 536 15.72 -3.38 19.11
N ASP A 537 14.94 -2.50 18.48
CA ASP A 537 13.56 -2.17 18.85
C ASP A 537 12.51 -2.70 17.88
N GLY A 538 12.91 -3.27 16.75
CA GLY A 538 12.01 -3.95 15.82
C GLY A 538 11.22 -5.08 16.49
N THR A 539 9.89 -5.08 16.41
CA THR A 539 9.08 -6.11 17.09
C THR A 539 8.07 -6.78 16.17
N ILE A 540 7.96 -8.10 16.29
CA ILE A 540 6.93 -8.90 15.65
C ILE A 540 6.05 -9.56 16.71
N LEU A 541 4.75 -9.31 16.68
CA LEU A 541 3.73 -9.95 17.52
C LEU A 541 2.74 -10.71 16.64
N ILE A 542 2.66 -12.03 16.82
CA ILE A 542 1.65 -12.89 16.20
C ILE A 542 0.71 -13.41 17.28
N SER A 543 -0.51 -12.87 17.32
CA SER A 543 -1.54 -13.29 18.28
C SER A 543 -2.67 -14.10 17.67
N GLY A 544 -2.76 -14.15 16.34
CA GLY A 544 -3.75 -14.95 15.63
C GLY A 544 -3.45 -15.09 14.13
N GLY A 545 -4.45 -15.54 13.38
CA GLY A 545 -4.36 -15.71 11.92
C GLY A 545 -3.82 -17.07 11.47
N THR A 546 -3.86 -17.29 10.16
CA THR A 546 -3.18 -18.38 9.44
C THR A 546 -2.16 -17.76 8.51
N LEU A 547 -0.88 -18.06 8.70
CA LEU A 547 0.23 -17.50 7.93
C LEU A 547 0.97 -18.64 7.23
N ASN A 548 1.10 -18.55 5.92
CA ASN A 548 1.90 -19.46 5.10
C ASN A 548 2.98 -18.64 4.39
N ILE A 549 4.18 -18.64 4.96
CA ILE A 549 5.32 -17.83 4.54
C ILE A 549 6.29 -18.70 3.75
N THR A 550 6.62 -18.28 2.54
CA THR A 550 7.73 -18.82 1.75
C THR A 550 8.73 -17.69 1.52
N ALA A 551 9.94 -17.79 2.08
CA ALA A 551 10.95 -16.74 2.01
C ALA A 551 12.29 -17.30 1.54
N SER A 552 13.01 -16.55 0.72
CA SER A 552 14.37 -16.91 0.30
C SER A 552 15.45 -16.30 1.20
N GLY A 553 15.15 -15.15 1.81
CA GLY A 553 15.80 -14.60 3.00
C GLY A 553 15.21 -15.17 4.29
N ASP A 554 15.22 -14.40 5.35
CA ASP A 554 14.72 -14.83 6.65
C ASP A 554 13.22 -15.07 6.62
N GLY A 555 12.80 -16.15 7.27
CA GLY A 555 11.37 -16.45 7.37
C GLY A 555 10.63 -15.38 8.16
N ILE A 556 11.22 -15.01 9.30
CA ILE A 556 10.79 -13.96 10.21
C ILE A 556 12.08 -13.32 10.73
N ASP A 557 12.34 -12.07 10.39
CA ASP A 557 13.43 -11.25 10.95
C ASP A 557 12.86 -10.18 11.87
N ALA A 558 13.28 -10.19 13.13
CA ALA A 558 12.98 -9.12 14.07
C ALA A 558 14.26 -8.51 14.62
N ASN A 559 14.59 -7.29 14.21
CA ASN A 559 15.74 -6.56 14.75
C ASN A 559 15.60 -6.25 16.26
N GLY A 560 14.53 -6.66 16.93
CA GLY A 560 14.40 -6.67 18.38
C GLY A 560 13.84 -8.00 18.87
N SER A 561 12.51 -8.12 18.99
CA SER A 561 11.86 -9.26 19.64
C SER A 561 10.71 -9.84 18.84
N LEU A 562 10.58 -11.17 18.90
CA LEU A 562 9.46 -11.93 18.37
C LEU A 562 8.61 -12.48 19.52
N GLU A 563 7.30 -12.26 19.48
CA GLU A 563 6.34 -12.92 20.38
C GLU A 563 5.22 -13.61 19.59
N ILE A 564 5.04 -14.91 19.83
CA ILE A 564 3.92 -15.70 19.29
C ILE A 564 3.03 -16.13 20.45
N THR A 565 1.79 -15.63 20.46
CA THR A 565 0.79 -15.93 21.50
C THR A 565 -0.40 -16.75 20.97
N GLY A 566 -0.55 -16.84 19.65
CA GLY A 566 -1.64 -17.55 19.00
C GLY A 566 -1.40 -17.72 17.50
N GLY A 567 -2.44 -18.15 16.77
CA GLY A 567 -2.40 -18.34 15.33
C GLY A 567 -1.83 -19.69 14.86
N TYR A 568 -1.75 -19.85 13.55
CA TYR A 568 -1.16 -20.99 12.85
C TYR A 568 -0.15 -20.46 11.83
N THR A 569 1.13 -20.62 12.10
CA THR A 569 2.21 -20.05 11.29
C THR A 569 3.06 -21.18 10.70
N VAL A 570 3.14 -21.22 9.38
CA VAL A 570 4.03 -22.09 8.60
C VAL A 570 5.05 -21.22 7.90
N VAL A 571 6.33 -21.55 8.07
CA VAL A 571 7.46 -20.87 7.44
C VAL A 571 8.29 -21.89 6.69
N ALA A 572 8.42 -21.70 5.37
CA ALA A 572 9.29 -22.47 4.50
C ALA A 572 10.39 -21.55 3.96
N GLY A 573 11.63 -21.79 4.40
CA GLY A 573 12.78 -20.98 4.06
C GLY A 573 13.62 -20.61 5.29
N PRO A 574 14.83 -20.09 5.06
CA PRO A 574 15.51 -19.96 3.77
C PRO A 574 16.14 -21.26 3.29
N THR A 575 16.65 -21.24 2.05
CA THR A 575 17.48 -22.33 1.48
C THR A 575 18.99 -22.05 1.54
N GLN A 576 19.39 -20.85 1.98
CA GLN A 576 20.79 -20.43 2.11
C GLN A 576 21.24 -20.39 3.57
N GLY A 577 22.56 -20.49 3.79
CA GLY A 577 23.13 -20.70 5.12
C GLY A 577 23.46 -19.44 5.91
N ASP A 578 23.31 -18.26 5.32
CA ASP A 578 23.49 -16.93 5.93
C ASP A 578 22.19 -16.30 6.43
N THR A 579 21.07 -16.99 6.25
CA THR A 579 19.72 -16.60 6.67
C THR A 579 19.09 -17.72 7.53
N SER A 580 17.97 -17.47 8.18
CA SER A 580 17.32 -18.35 9.15
C SER A 580 15.79 -18.30 9.11
N THR A 581 15.14 -19.38 9.56
CA THR A 581 13.67 -19.42 9.65
C THR A 581 13.12 -18.46 10.70
N LEU A 582 13.93 -18.14 11.71
CA LEU A 582 13.66 -17.21 12.81
C LEU A 582 14.96 -16.47 13.10
N ASP A 583 15.04 -15.20 12.72
CA ASP A 583 16.10 -14.30 13.15
C ASP A 583 15.53 -13.25 14.11
N TYR A 584 16.27 -13.01 15.19
CA TYR A 584 15.90 -12.01 16.17
C TYR A 584 17.10 -11.61 17.03
N ASP A 585 17.15 -10.33 17.40
CA ASP A 585 18.28 -9.76 18.15
C ASP A 585 18.22 -10.07 19.66
N THR A 586 17.02 -10.08 20.25
CA THR A 586 16.84 -10.11 21.71
C THR A 586 16.17 -11.38 22.22
N THR A 587 14.88 -11.55 21.96
CA THR A 587 14.09 -12.70 22.44
C THR A 587 13.07 -13.14 21.40
N ALA A 588 12.94 -14.44 21.22
CA ALA A 588 11.79 -15.06 20.58
C ALA A 588 11.03 -15.88 21.62
N ARG A 589 9.80 -15.49 21.88
CA ARG A 589 8.94 -16.10 22.90
C ARG A 589 7.71 -16.73 22.27
N ILE A 590 7.43 -17.98 22.62
CA ILE A 590 6.19 -18.67 22.21
C ILE A 590 5.36 -19.10 23.41
N THR A 591 4.12 -18.60 23.48
CA THR A 591 3.20 -18.87 24.61
C THR A 591 1.90 -19.55 24.20
N GLY A 592 1.61 -19.59 22.90
CA GLY A 592 0.45 -20.23 22.32
C GLY A 592 0.58 -20.30 20.79
N GLY A 593 -0.45 -20.85 20.14
CA GLY A 593 -0.47 -21.02 18.69
C GLY A 593 0.38 -22.20 18.19
N THR A 594 0.25 -22.48 16.90
CA THR A 594 1.03 -23.52 16.22
C THR A 594 2.09 -22.87 15.34
N PHE A 595 3.33 -23.30 15.47
CA PHE A 595 4.45 -22.87 14.62
C PHE A 595 5.10 -24.08 13.95
N ILE A 596 5.27 -24.00 12.63
CA ILE A 596 5.97 -24.99 11.82
C ILE A 596 6.98 -24.24 10.95
N GLY A 597 8.25 -24.32 11.31
CA GLY A 597 9.35 -23.73 10.57
C GLY A 597 10.22 -24.80 9.91
N THR A 598 10.58 -24.59 8.65
CA THR A 598 11.56 -25.41 7.93
C THR A 598 12.52 -24.52 7.16
N GLY A 599 13.82 -24.79 7.24
CA GLY A 599 14.82 -23.96 6.57
C GLY A 599 16.23 -24.52 6.65
N ALA A 600 17.20 -23.70 6.27
CA ALA A 600 18.62 -24.05 6.30
C ALA A 600 19.16 -24.22 7.73
N SER A 601 20.26 -24.96 7.87
CA SER A 601 20.86 -25.23 9.20
C SER A 601 21.96 -24.27 9.63
N GLY A 602 22.40 -23.36 8.75
CA GLY A 602 23.61 -22.56 8.95
C GLY A 602 23.53 -21.57 10.11
N MET A 603 22.46 -20.78 10.10
CA MET A 603 22.14 -19.75 11.11
C MET A 603 20.88 -20.08 11.91
N ALA A 604 20.45 -21.34 11.89
CA ALA A 604 19.19 -21.75 12.53
C ALA A 604 19.15 -21.38 14.02
N GLN A 605 18.25 -20.48 14.37
CA GLN A 605 17.88 -20.17 15.74
C GLN A 605 16.54 -20.82 16.09
N THR A 606 16.19 -20.84 17.37
CA THR A 606 14.88 -21.30 17.84
C THR A 606 14.39 -20.41 18.98
N PHE A 607 13.20 -20.64 19.50
CA PHE A 607 12.63 -19.86 20.60
C PHE A 607 13.55 -19.86 21.83
N SER A 608 13.81 -18.66 22.38
CA SER A 608 14.61 -18.48 23.59
C SER A 608 13.79 -18.56 24.88
N ASP A 609 12.46 -18.39 24.79
CA ASP A 609 11.49 -18.65 25.86
C ASP A 609 10.25 -19.36 25.30
N ALA A 610 9.73 -20.35 26.02
CA ALA A 610 8.58 -21.14 25.58
C ALA A 610 7.70 -21.59 26.75
N GLN A 611 6.38 -21.44 26.62
CA GLN A 611 5.39 -22.00 27.56
C GLN A 611 4.73 -23.29 27.05
N GLN A 612 4.99 -23.66 25.80
CA GLN A 612 4.56 -24.89 25.14
C GLN A 612 5.80 -25.62 24.60
N GLY A 613 5.67 -26.92 24.31
CA GLY A 613 6.80 -27.72 23.86
C GLY A 613 7.36 -27.23 22.52
N VAL A 614 8.70 -27.22 22.39
CA VAL A 614 9.41 -26.86 21.16
C VAL A 614 10.31 -28.01 20.74
N ILE A 615 10.23 -28.43 19.48
CA ILE A 615 11.14 -29.39 18.86
C ILE A 615 11.94 -28.64 17.80
N SER A 616 13.26 -28.57 17.96
CA SER A 616 14.16 -27.97 16.96
C SER A 616 15.26 -28.98 16.63
N VAL A 617 15.26 -29.47 15.39
CA VAL A 617 16.08 -30.63 14.98
C VAL A 617 16.69 -30.39 13.61
N SER A 618 17.97 -30.70 13.46
CA SER A 618 18.61 -30.80 12.15
C SER A 618 18.39 -32.20 11.58
N VAL A 619 17.76 -32.25 10.42
CA VAL A 619 17.32 -33.48 9.75
C VAL A 619 18.18 -33.82 8.53
N GLY A 620 19.23 -33.03 8.30
CA GLY A 620 20.03 -33.06 7.08
C GLY A 620 19.25 -32.57 5.86
N GLU A 621 19.95 -32.28 4.77
CA GLU A 621 19.36 -31.74 3.55
C GLU A 621 18.22 -32.62 3.00
N GLN A 622 17.03 -32.04 2.92
CA GLN A 622 15.82 -32.59 2.32
C GLN A 622 15.42 -31.76 1.11
N SER A 623 14.85 -32.43 0.11
CA SER A 623 14.30 -31.74 -1.07
C SER A 623 12.94 -31.12 -0.76
N ALA A 624 12.60 -30.02 -1.44
CA ALA A 624 11.25 -29.47 -1.46
C ALA A 624 10.21 -30.58 -1.74
N GLY A 625 9.04 -30.49 -1.09
CA GLY A 625 7.99 -31.50 -1.17
C GLY A 625 8.25 -32.77 -0.33
N THR A 626 9.28 -32.80 0.51
CA THR A 626 9.48 -33.90 1.47
C THR A 626 8.57 -33.68 2.68
N GLU A 627 7.62 -34.60 2.89
CA GLU A 627 6.67 -34.56 4.00
C GLU A 627 7.37 -34.63 5.36
N VAL A 628 6.93 -33.80 6.30
CA VAL A 628 7.35 -33.76 7.70
C VAL A 628 6.13 -34.01 8.58
N THR A 629 6.15 -35.13 9.31
CA THR A 629 5.05 -35.52 10.19
C THR A 629 5.57 -35.73 11.61
N LEU A 630 4.91 -35.13 12.60
CA LEU A 630 5.16 -35.37 14.01
C LEU A 630 4.03 -36.22 14.59
N THR A 631 4.37 -37.33 15.24
CA THR A 631 3.38 -38.21 15.90
C THR A 631 3.65 -38.36 17.38
N ASP A 632 2.57 -38.47 18.17
CA ASP A 632 2.65 -38.74 19.60
C ASP A 632 3.00 -40.22 19.90
N SER A 633 3.22 -40.54 21.17
CA SER A 633 3.52 -41.92 21.62
C SER A 633 2.40 -42.95 21.36
N SER A 634 1.19 -42.48 21.03
CA SER A 634 0.05 -43.32 20.63
C SER A 634 -0.06 -43.50 19.10
N GLY A 635 0.80 -42.82 18.33
CA GLY A 635 0.81 -42.83 16.87
C GLY A 635 -0.20 -41.88 16.23
N ASN A 636 -0.76 -40.92 16.97
CA ASN A 636 -1.61 -39.87 16.41
C ASN A 636 -0.73 -38.77 15.81
N VAL A 637 -1.12 -38.24 14.64
CA VAL A 637 -0.46 -37.09 14.02
C VAL A 637 -0.79 -35.83 14.80
N VAL A 638 0.25 -35.09 15.20
CA VAL A 638 0.17 -33.82 15.93
C VAL A 638 0.35 -32.65 14.96
N LEU A 639 1.36 -32.75 14.08
CA LEU A 639 1.66 -31.76 13.05
C LEU A 639 2.04 -32.48 11.75
N ASP A 640 1.67 -31.89 10.63
CA ASP A 640 1.99 -32.39 9.30
C ASP A 640 2.18 -31.22 8.34
N VAL A 641 3.28 -31.23 7.58
CA VAL A 641 3.59 -30.19 6.59
C VAL A 641 4.35 -30.79 5.41
N THR A 642 4.14 -30.20 4.23
CA THR A 642 4.95 -30.47 3.03
C THR A 642 5.56 -29.13 2.58
N PRO A 643 6.81 -28.83 2.95
CA PRO A 643 7.44 -27.55 2.63
C PRO A 643 7.66 -27.36 1.13
N ASP A 644 7.44 -26.14 0.64
CA ASP A 644 7.62 -25.78 -0.77
C ASP A 644 9.10 -25.53 -1.13
N LEU A 645 9.99 -25.36 -0.13
CA LEU A 645 11.43 -25.20 -0.29
C LEU A 645 12.21 -26.39 0.31
N SER A 646 13.47 -26.56 -0.12
CA SER A 646 14.39 -27.51 0.52
C SER A 646 14.76 -27.05 1.93
N PHE A 647 15.01 -27.99 2.84
CA PHE A 647 15.26 -27.68 4.24
C PHE A 647 16.25 -28.67 4.87
N ALA A 648 16.92 -28.25 5.93
CA ALA A 648 17.82 -29.06 6.74
C ALA A 648 17.52 -28.98 8.25
N VAL A 649 16.63 -28.07 8.65
CA VAL A 649 16.13 -27.89 10.01
C VAL A 649 14.62 -27.91 10.01
N VAL A 650 14.05 -28.45 11.08
CA VAL A 650 12.62 -28.40 11.40
C VAL A 650 12.47 -27.82 12.81
N ILE A 651 11.63 -26.79 12.94
CA ILE A 651 11.23 -26.17 14.21
C ILE A 651 9.72 -26.33 14.36
N LEU A 652 9.27 -27.04 15.39
CA LEU A 652 7.86 -27.32 15.64
C LEU A 652 7.47 -26.86 17.03
N SER A 653 6.31 -26.22 17.14
CA SER A 653 5.66 -25.94 18.40
C SER A 653 4.15 -25.90 18.22
N SER A 654 3.42 -26.34 19.23
CA SER A 654 1.96 -26.30 19.26
C SER A 654 1.49 -26.46 20.71
N PRO A 655 0.27 -26.03 21.05
CA PRO A 655 -0.29 -26.21 22.40
C PRO A 655 -0.45 -27.69 22.78
N ASP A 656 -0.42 -28.60 21.81
CA ASP A 656 -0.48 -30.06 22.01
C ASP A 656 0.90 -30.68 22.30
N LEU A 657 1.99 -29.92 22.16
CA LEU A 657 3.34 -30.35 22.53
C LEU A 657 3.60 -30.09 24.01
N VAL A 658 3.92 -31.15 24.75
CA VAL A 658 4.22 -31.10 26.19
C VAL A 658 5.72 -31.23 26.41
N SER A 659 6.33 -30.21 27.02
CA SER A 659 7.76 -30.21 27.38
C SER A 659 8.13 -31.45 28.21
N GLY A 660 9.22 -32.12 27.81
CA GLY A 660 9.74 -33.36 28.39
C GLY A 660 9.11 -34.66 27.89
N GLU A 661 8.07 -34.61 27.04
CA GLU A 661 7.48 -35.81 26.43
C GLU A 661 8.18 -36.17 25.11
N SER A 662 8.16 -37.46 24.77
CA SER A 662 8.76 -37.99 23.53
C SER A 662 7.74 -38.12 22.40
N TYR A 663 8.19 -37.74 21.20
CA TYR A 663 7.45 -37.78 19.95
C TYR A 663 8.27 -38.49 18.88
N THR A 664 7.62 -38.96 17.81
CA THR A 664 8.31 -39.49 16.62
C THR A 664 8.21 -38.49 15.48
N LEU A 665 9.35 -37.90 15.12
CA LEU A 665 9.48 -37.05 13.94
C LEU A 665 9.79 -37.94 12.73
N THR A 666 8.99 -37.83 11.68
CA THR A 666 9.20 -38.52 10.40
C THR A 666 9.43 -37.49 9.31
N VAL A 667 10.54 -37.61 8.59
CA VAL A 667 10.91 -36.76 7.45
C VAL A 667 11.09 -37.66 6.24
N GLY A 668 10.12 -37.62 5.33
CA GLY A 668 10.00 -38.55 4.20
C GLY A 668 9.95 -40.01 4.65
N THR A 669 11.10 -40.69 4.63
CA THR A 669 11.20 -42.11 5.03
C THR A 669 12.05 -42.36 6.28
N ALA A 670 12.70 -41.31 6.80
CA ALA A 670 13.48 -41.38 8.02
C ALA A 670 12.59 -41.03 9.21
N SER A 671 12.74 -41.74 10.32
CA SER A 671 12.06 -41.43 11.57
C SER A 671 13.03 -41.49 12.73
N GLU A 672 12.86 -40.58 13.69
CA GLU A 672 13.61 -40.57 14.94
C GLU A 672 12.72 -40.15 16.12
N GLU A 673 13.08 -40.61 17.33
CA GLU A 673 12.46 -40.12 18.56
C GLU A 673 13.09 -38.78 18.94
N VAL A 674 12.24 -37.80 19.22
CA VAL A 674 12.59 -36.44 19.63
C VAL A 674 11.86 -36.11 20.93
N GLU A 675 12.48 -35.31 21.79
CA GLU A 675 11.86 -34.82 23.02
C GLU A 675 11.48 -33.35 22.81
N ALA A 676 10.27 -32.96 23.20
CA ALA A 676 9.89 -31.55 23.21
C ALA A 676 10.61 -30.84 24.36
N GLY A 677 11.31 -29.75 24.05
CA GLY A 677 12.00 -28.88 25.00
C GLY A 677 11.07 -28.21 25.99
#